data_AF-A0A0Q3I923-F1
#
_entry.id   AF-A0A0Q3I923-F1
#
_cell.length_a   1.000
_cell.length_b   1.000
_cell.length_c   1.000
_cell.angle_alpha   90.00
_cell.angle_beta   90.00
_cell.angle_gamma   90.00
#
_symmetry.space_group_name_H-M   'P 1'
#
loop_
_entity.id
_entity.type
_entity.pdbx_description
1 polymer ?
#
loop_
_entity_poly.entity_id
_entity_poly.type
_entity_poly.pdbx_seq_one_letter_code
_entity_poly.pdbx_strand_id
1 'polypeptide(L)'
;MEPNLFRYVWQKSRGEQIIVLLIILVSIPFNWASFDVPKRIVNDAIQGGAFRDGRTTTTLMELTLHMPSWLGGGSHRLFDGFQVGQYGLLLGLSAYFLLLVLINGGFKYVINVRKGILGERMLRRMRYDLFSQLMRFRPEEIRSVKPAEIASMIKDEVEPIGGFVGDAFIQPVFLLSQALTALVFIMAQSFWLGSIALLIVLAQAIIIPILRREQLRLGRERQIASRQLAGRIGEIVDAGPMIQGHGATAYVQSDIAGRLGRLFDIRYALYKRKFAVKFLNNLLAQITPFFFYAIGGFFALQGRLDIGQLVAVISAYRDLPPPIKELIDWDQQRNDVMIKYDQVISQFNSDDTLVLDEANGCARLPETGSVRLEAVQLLDNRGLPLLTPISFTVPRPGIAVMVGPPGGGKDVLGRILGRQATSYAGRVLIDGEPLAEMTVERASHIIGYSGDEAEIIGGTIRDNILLPLRRRRPSLGKDRSISPQEHGRFVEALRSGNSPFPFEADWTDYEGVGVSDAAELGLRVHELLDVFGCTQDIYELGLGGRVMPPVSAQATERIITARRVVAAELARVKLGDLIEPFVLDRYNRNASIVENMIFGTRTSMRFDSATLLFEPYAHSILKAEALIEPLAEMGGRIVATVVEIFAGLPQGHALFERYSFGAGLDFERLNELAGILAKHDMRVPLDLETERDLVALALGYIEPKHRLNLIDERLERRILRARASFHKHLPADAAADVDFYDPDKVMLGASVRDNLMFGRIGYGIPEAGRKVAEIVLQALERSGLGEALYRLGLDTESGIRGRYLPARLRHAVPLVQALVKAPQVAVLDLSALLAISDEPERIVTRLRGYCSDMTLFLLMGDANLVDDVPLRVVFHGPTGTVEAGDAPEAANDAGGVPPRPADVRRMEARP
;
A
#
# COMPACT_ATOMS: atom_id res chain seq x y z
N MET A 1 15.70 -6.93 17.44
CA MET A 1 16.74 -6.58 16.43
C MET A 1 18.05 -6.18 17.11
N GLU A 2 19.21 -6.31 16.45
CA GLU A 2 20.51 -5.87 16.99
C GLU A 2 20.50 -4.35 17.29
N PRO A 3 20.78 -3.92 18.53
CA PRO A 3 20.67 -2.50 18.91
C PRO A 3 21.80 -1.63 18.32
N ASN A 4 22.90 -2.22 17.87
CA ASN A 4 24.02 -1.48 17.29
C ASN A 4 24.05 -1.61 15.76
N LEU A 5 23.94 -0.48 15.07
CA LEU A 5 23.95 -0.42 13.59
C LEU A 5 25.18 -1.09 12.97
N PHE A 6 26.39 -0.78 13.43
CA PHE A 6 27.62 -1.34 12.84
C PHE A 6 27.70 -2.86 13.03
N ARG A 7 27.23 -3.37 14.17
CA ARG A 7 27.12 -4.81 14.42
C ARG A 7 26.09 -5.46 13.50
N TYR A 8 24.92 -4.85 13.32
CA TYR A 8 23.90 -5.30 12.36
C TYR A 8 24.47 -5.37 10.94
N VAL A 9 25.10 -4.27 10.49
CA VAL A 9 25.73 -4.17 9.17
C VAL A 9 26.77 -5.26 8.97
N TRP A 10 27.70 -5.42 9.91
CA TRP A 10 28.78 -6.40 9.80
C TRP A 10 28.25 -7.84 9.77
N GLN A 11 27.36 -8.20 10.69
CA GLN A 11 26.79 -9.56 10.77
C GLN A 11 26.07 -9.96 9.48
N LYS A 12 25.34 -9.02 8.86
CA LYS A 12 24.51 -9.31 7.68
C LYS A 12 25.21 -9.09 6.34
N SER A 13 26.37 -8.42 6.30
CA SER A 13 27.05 -8.07 5.03
C SER A 13 28.56 -8.31 4.96
N ARG A 14 29.20 -8.87 6.00
CA ARG A 14 30.67 -9.08 6.05
C ARG A 14 31.30 -9.65 4.76
N GLY A 15 30.64 -10.62 4.11
CA GLY A 15 31.18 -11.28 2.91
C GLY A 15 31.34 -10.32 1.73
N GLU A 16 30.34 -9.48 1.47
CA GLU A 16 30.40 -8.49 0.38
C GLU A 16 31.37 -7.35 0.71
N GLN A 17 31.40 -6.91 1.97
CA GLN A 17 32.32 -5.85 2.41
C GLN A 17 33.79 -6.25 2.26
N ILE A 18 34.17 -7.46 2.69
CA ILE A 18 35.54 -7.96 2.57
C ILE A 18 36.00 -7.95 1.11
N ILE A 19 35.14 -8.37 0.17
CA ILE A 19 35.46 -8.35 -1.27
C ILE A 19 35.75 -6.93 -1.75
N VAL A 20 34.94 -5.94 -1.35
CA VAL A 20 35.19 -4.54 -1.76
C VAL A 20 36.45 -3.97 -1.12
N LEU A 21 36.73 -4.29 0.14
CA LEU A 21 37.96 -3.88 0.83
C LEU A 21 39.22 -4.45 0.14
N LEU A 22 39.15 -5.69 -0.36
CA LEU A 22 40.23 -6.28 -1.17
C LEU A 22 40.43 -5.53 -2.49
N ILE A 23 39.34 -5.12 -3.17
CA ILE A 23 39.41 -4.32 -4.40
C ILE A 23 40.08 -2.96 -4.13
N ILE A 24 39.75 -2.31 -3.00
CA ILE A 24 40.40 -1.07 -2.59
C ILE A 24 41.91 -1.27 -2.42
N LEU A 25 42.32 -2.34 -1.74
CA LEU A 25 43.74 -2.65 -1.52
C LEU A 25 44.49 -2.86 -2.85
N VAL A 26 43.87 -3.54 -3.82
CA VAL A 26 44.44 -3.74 -5.16
C VAL A 26 44.54 -2.42 -5.95
N SER A 27 43.72 -1.41 -5.66
CA SER A 27 43.76 -0.11 -6.36
C SER A 27 44.91 0.81 -5.95
N ILE A 28 45.49 0.62 -4.76
CA ILE A 28 46.51 1.51 -4.17
C ILE A 28 47.76 1.66 -5.08
N PRO A 29 48.36 0.60 -5.64
CA PRO A 29 49.54 0.72 -6.50
C PRO A 29 49.26 1.51 -7.80
N PHE A 30 48.07 1.34 -8.39
CA PHE A 30 47.67 2.08 -9.60
C PHE A 30 47.45 3.56 -9.31
N ASN A 31 46.89 3.87 -8.14
CA ASN A 31 46.75 5.25 -7.68
C ASN A 31 48.13 5.90 -7.49
N TRP A 32 49.07 5.21 -6.83
CA TRP A 32 50.45 5.66 -6.68
C TRP A 32 51.13 5.91 -8.04
N ALA A 33 51.05 4.94 -8.95
CA ALA A 33 51.64 5.06 -10.28
C ALA A 33 51.10 6.28 -11.03
N SER A 34 49.80 6.58 -10.89
CA SER A 34 49.20 7.74 -11.57
C SER A 34 49.77 9.08 -11.12
N PHE A 35 50.29 9.20 -9.90
CA PHE A 35 50.97 10.41 -9.43
C PHE A 35 52.42 10.53 -9.94
N ASP A 36 53.11 9.41 -10.20
CA ASP A 36 54.51 9.41 -10.67
C ASP A 36 54.64 9.73 -12.17
N VAL A 37 53.68 9.33 -13.00
CA VAL A 37 53.79 9.50 -14.46
C VAL A 37 53.89 10.98 -14.90
N PRO A 38 53.10 11.93 -14.38
CA PRO A 38 53.25 13.35 -14.71
C PRO A 38 54.66 13.89 -14.46
N LYS A 39 55.34 13.44 -13.40
CA LYS A 39 56.74 13.79 -13.13
C LYS A 39 57.66 13.31 -14.26
N ARG A 40 57.52 12.05 -14.69
CA ARG A 40 58.33 11.49 -15.79
C ARG A 40 58.05 12.20 -17.11
N ILE A 41 56.80 12.57 -17.38
CA ILE A 41 56.44 13.36 -18.56
C ILE A 41 57.21 14.68 -18.57
N VAL A 42 57.21 15.40 -17.44
CA VAL A 42 57.89 16.71 -17.34
C VAL A 42 59.42 16.56 -17.39
N ASN A 43 59.99 15.68 -16.58
CA ASN A 43 61.44 15.54 -16.43
C ASN A 43 62.10 14.86 -17.63
N ASP A 44 61.54 13.74 -18.07
CA ASP A 44 62.21 12.86 -19.03
C ASP A 44 61.85 13.24 -20.48
N ALA A 45 60.59 13.63 -20.72
CA ALA A 45 60.08 13.95 -22.05
C ALA A 45 60.18 15.44 -22.38
N ILE A 46 59.65 16.33 -21.53
CA ILE A 46 59.60 17.78 -21.81
C ILE A 46 60.97 18.45 -21.61
N GLN A 47 61.60 18.23 -20.46
CA GLN A 47 62.94 18.78 -20.18
C GLN A 47 64.09 17.99 -20.81
N GLY A 48 63.77 16.86 -21.46
CA GLY A 48 64.75 16.03 -22.17
C GLY A 48 65.72 15.31 -21.24
N GLY A 49 65.39 15.11 -19.95
CA GLY A 49 66.26 14.44 -18.99
C GLY A 49 66.74 13.06 -19.44
N ALA A 50 65.86 12.29 -20.10
CA ALA A 50 66.19 10.96 -20.65
C ALA A 50 67.09 10.98 -21.90
N PHE A 51 67.31 12.16 -22.50
CA PHE A 51 68.10 12.37 -23.72
C PHE A 51 69.39 13.19 -23.45
N ARG A 52 69.71 13.45 -22.17
CA ARG A 52 71.00 14.05 -21.77
C ARG A 52 72.15 13.09 -22.09
N ASP A 53 73.36 13.64 -22.24
CA ASP A 53 74.61 12.91 -22.57
C ASP A 53 74.67 12.27 -23.98
N GLY A 54 73.95 12.82 -24.96
CA GLY A 54 74.09 12.44 -26.37
C GLY A 54 73.26 11.23 -26.82
N ARG A 55 72.26 10.80 -26.04
CA ARG A 55 71.35 9.70 -26.38
C ARG A 55 70.20 10.18 -27.26
N THR A 56 70.00 9.55 -28.42
CA THR A 56 68.90 9.88 -29.36
C THR A 56 67.62 9.08 -29.10
N THR A 57 67.71 7.96 -28.40
CA THR A 57 66.58 7.09 -28.04
C THR A 57 66.66 6.69 -26.57
N THR A 58 65.50 6.50 -25.95
CA THR A 58 65.37 5.97 -24.59
C THR A 58 64.36 4.83 -24.56
N THR A 59 64.40 4.02 -23.51
CA THR A 59 63.54 2.84 -23.36
C THR A 59 62.22 3.22 -22.69
N LEU A 60 61.11 3.05 -23.41
CA LEU A 60 59.75 3.20 -22.90
C LEU A 60 59.23 1.83 -22.39
N MET A 61 58.55 1.84 -21.23
CA MET A 61 57.93 0.65 -20.59
C MET A 61 58.91 -0.45 -20.13
N GLU A 62 60.14 -0.10 -19.75
CA GLU A 62 61.04 -1.09 -19.12
C GLU A 62 60.43 -1.55 -17.77
N LEU A 63 60.09 -2.84 -17.68
CA LEU A 63 59.44 -3.41 -16.50
C LEU A 63 60.49 -4.18 -15.69
N THR A 64 61.22 -3.47 -14.85
CA THR A 64 62.24 -4.05 -13.97
C THR A 64 61.66 -4.33 -12.58
N LEU A 65 61.51 -5.60 -12.23
CA LEU A 65 61.10 -6.00 -10.89
C LEU A 65 62.34 -5.95 -9.98
N HIS A 66 62.45 -4.90 -9.17
CA HIS A 66 63.51 -4.80 -8.17
C HIS A 66 63.07 -5.55 -6.91
N MET A 67 63.67 -6.71 -6.63
CA MET A 67 63.41 -7.43 -5.39
C MET A 67 63.97 -6.63 -4.21
N PRO A 68 63.22 -6.50 -3.11
CA PRO A 68 63.70 -5.79 -1.94
C PRO A 68 64.92 -6.51 -1.34
N SER A 69 65.80 -5.76 -0.68
CA SER A 69 67.15 -6.23 -0.27
C SER A 69 67.16 -7.49 0.61
N TRP A 70 66.07 -7.77 1.34
CA TRP A 70 65.87 -8.96 2.15
C TRP A 70 65.51 -10.24 1.36
N LEU A 71 65.21 -10.10 0.07
CA LEU A 71 64.82 -11.16 -0.88
C LEU A 71 65.88 -11.36 -1.99
N GLY A 72 67.13 -10.97 -1.72
CA GLY A 72 68.28 -11.25 -2.59
C GLY A 72 68.65 -10.13 -3.57
N GLY A 73 67.97 -8.97 -3.54
CA GLY A 73 68.41 -7.74 -4.23
C GLY A 73 68.51 -7.82 -5.76
N GLY A 74 68.07 -8.91 -6.39
CA GLY A 74 68.08 -9.09 -7.83
C GLY A 74 67.01 -8.26 -8.54
N SER A 75 67.40 -7.59 -9.63
CA SER A 75 66.45 -6.93 -10.54
C SER A 75 66.18 -7.85 -11.73
N HIS A 76 64.96 -8.37 -11.84
CA HIS A 76 64.55 -9.14 -13.02
C HIS A 76 63.85 -8.23 -14.02
N ARG A 77 64.44 -8.06 -15.21
CA ARG A 77 63.81 -7.33 -16.32
C ARG A 77 62.78 -8.25 -16.97
N LEU A 78 61.50 -7.95 -16.78
CA LEU A 78 60.38 -8.73 -17.32
C LEU A 78 60.02 -8.31 -18.75
N PHE A 79 60.40 -7.10 -19.17
CA PHE A 79 60.15 -6.57 -20.51
C PHE A 79 61.25 -5.56 -20.90
N ASP A 80 61.89 -5.76 -22.05
CA ASP A 80 63.04 -4.96 -22.53
C ASP A 80 62.63 -3.57 -23.08
N GLY A 81 61.34 -3.30 -23.22
CA GLY A 81 60.79 -1.99 -23.63
C GLY A 81 61.00 -1.67 -25.11
N PHE A 82 60.53 -0.49 -25.53
CA PHE A 82 60.67 0.01 -26.90
C PHE A 82 61.61 1.22 -26.93
N GLN A 83 62.54 1.25 -27.89
CA GLN A 83 63.38 2.42 -28.15
C GLN A 83 62.55 3.52 -28.82
N VAL A 84 62.41 4.66 -28.16
CA VAL A 84 61.62 5.78 -28.66
C VAL A 84 62.42 7.09 -28.60
N GLY A 85 62.21 7.95 -29.59
CA GLY A 85 62.66 9.35 -29.53
C GLY A 85 61.80 10.19 -28.58
N GLN A 86 62.15 11.46 -28.40
CA GLN A 86 61.51 12.36 -27.42
C GLN A 86 59.99 12.49 -27.58
N TYR A 87 59.49 12.66 -28.81
CA TYR A 87 58.04 12.69 -29.08
C TYR A 87 57.35 11.36 -28.79
N GLY A 88 58.02 10.23 -29.09
CA GLY A 88 57.49 8.89 -28.80
C GLY A 88 57.42 8.61 -27.30
N LEU A 89 58.42 9.07 -26.53
CA LEU A 89 58.40 8.98 -25.06
C LEU A 89 57.25 9.82 -24.47
N LEU A 90 57.07 11.05 -24.94
CA LEU A 90 55.99 11.93 -24.48
C LEU A 90 54.62 11.29 -24.74
N LEU A 91 54.37 10.82 -25.96
CA LEU A 91 53.11 10.17 -26.34
C LEU A 91 52.91 8.85 -25.56
N GLY A 92 53.97 8.06 -25.39
CA GLY A 92 53.93 6.80 -24.64
C GLY A 92 53.61 6.98 -23.17
N LEU A 93 54.28 7.92 -22.48
CA LEU A 93 54.00 8.24 -21.09
C LEU A 93 52.62 8.89 -20.91
N SER A 94 52.18 9.72 -21.86
CA SER A 94 50.83 10.31 -21.84
C SER A 94 49.75 9.24 -22.02
N ALA A 95 49.95 8.28 -22.93
CA ALA A 95 49.05 7.14 -23.10
C ALA A 95 49.04 6.23 -21.87
N TYR A 96 50.20 6.02 -21.22
CA TYR A 96 50.30 5.28 -19.96
C TYR A 96 49.54 5.97 -18.83
N PHE A 97 49.70 7.30 -18.71
CA PHE A 97 48.94 8.09 -17.75
C PHE A 97 47.44 7.96 -17.99
N LEU A 98 46.99 8.09 -19.24
CA LEU A 98 45.58 7.91 -19.60
C LEU A 98 45.08 6.50 -19.24
N LEU A 99 45.87 5.45 -19.50
CA LEU A 99 45.52 4.08 -19.13
C LEU A 99 45.35 3.93 -17.61
N LEU A 100 46.27 4.50 -16.80
CA LEU A 100 46.15 4.48 -15.34
C LEU A 100 44.92 5.25 -14.85
N VAL A 101 44.59 6.39 -15.47
CA VAL A 101 43.37 7.14 -15.17
C VAL A 101 42.13 6.30 -15.46
N LEU A 102 42.09 5.56 -16.58
CA LEU A 102 41.00 4.64 -16.91
C LEU A 102 40.91 3.47 -15.92
N ILE A 103 42.05 2.88 -15.52
CA ILE A 103 42.09 1.80 -14.52
C ILE A 103 41.57 2.27 -13.16
N ASN A 104 42.04 3.43 -12.67
CA ASN A 104 41.58 4.02 -11.41
C ASN A 104 40.09 4.39 -11.49
N GLY A 105 39.63 4.92 -12.63
CA GLY A 105 38.21 5.15 -12.91
C GLY A 105 37.39 3.86 -12.86
N GLY A 106 37.92 2.77 -13.43
CA GLY A 106 37.32 1.44 -13.40
C GLY A 106 37.20 0.87 -11.97
N PHE A 107 38.26 0.96 -11.17
CA PHE A 107 38.20 0.59 -9.75
C PHE A 107 37.14 1.40 -9.00
N LYS A 108 37.15 2.72 -9.17
CA LYS A 108 36.15 3.61 -8.56
C LYS A 108 34.72 3.24 -8.97
N TYR A 109 34.50 2.93 -10.24
CA TYR A 109 33.21 2.46 -10.75
C TYR A 109 32.77 1.16 -10.08
N VAL A 110 33.63 0.13 -10.06
CA VAL A 110 33.31 -1.17 -9.46
C VAL A 110 33.03 -1.06 -7.96
N ILE A 111 33.85 -0.29 -7.23
CA ILE A 111 33.66 -0.04 -5.79
C ILE A 111 32.30 0.63 -5.55
N ASN A 112 31.98 1.71 -6.29
CA ASN A 112 30.73 2.45 -6.11
C ASN A 112 29.49 1.63 -6.47
N VAL A 113 29.54 0.83 -7.56
CA VAL A 113 28.42 -0.04 -7.94
C VAL A 113 28.19 -1.13 -6.89
N ARG A 114 29.25 -1.80 -6.44
CA ARG A 114 29.14 -2.83 -5.39
C ARG A 114 28.65 -2.24 -4.07
N LYS A 115 29.14 -1.05 -3.70
CA LYS A 115 28.68 -0.30 -2.53
C LYS A 115 27.19 0.02 -2.59
N GLY A 116 26.70 0.50 -3.74
CA GLY A 116 25.28 0.82 -3.96
C GLY A 116 24.38 -0.41 -3.90
N ILE A 117 24.75 -1.50 -4.59
CA ILE A 117 23.98 -2.76 -4.55
C ILE A 117 23.90 -3.31 -3.13
N LEU A 118 25.01 -3.26 -2.37
CA LEU A 118 25.02 -3.67 -0.97
C LEU A 118 24.07 -2.81 -0.12
N GLY A 119 24.06 -1.49 -0.32
CA GLY A 119 23.14 -0.58 0.35
C GLY A 119 21.67 -0.93 0.10
N GLU A 120 21.30 -1.16 -1.16
CA GLU A 120 19.93 -1.56 -1.55
C GLU A 120 19.50 -2.91 -0.96
N ARG A 121 20.40 -3.90 -0.95
CA ARG A 121 20.14 -5.21 -0.31
C ARG A 121 19.86 -5.07 1.17
N MET A 122 20.62 -4.22 1.84
CA MET A 122 20.49 -3.99 3.27
C MET A 122 19.27 -3.14 3.61
N LEU A 123 18.92 -2.17 2.76
CA LEU A 123 17.66 -1.44 2.84
C LEU A 123 16.47 -2.39 2.74
N ARG A 124 16.47 -3.25 1.72
CA ARG A 124 15.42 -4.25 1.51
C ARG A 124 15.30 -5.21 2.70
N ARG A 125 16.43 -5.68 3.25
CA ARG A 125 16.48 -6.50 4.47
C ARG A 125 15.86 -5.79 5.66
N MET A 126 16.30 -4.57 5.95
CA MET A 126 15.86 -3.82 7.13
C MET A 126 14.36 -3.55 7.08
N ARG A 127 13.82 -3.17 5.91
CA ARG A 127 12.37 -3.00 5.69
C ARG A 127 11.61 -4.29 5.99
N TYR A 128 12.10 -5.43 5.50
CA TYR A 128 11.47 -6.73 5.74
C TYR A 128 11.59 -7.18 7.20
N ASP A 129 12.75 -6.99 7.84
CA ASP A 129 12.95 -7.34 9.25
C ASP A 129 12.03 -6.48 10.15
N LEU A 130 11.87 -5.18 9.87
CA LEU A 130 10.97 -4.28 10.62
C LEU A 130 9.50 -4.67 10.43
N PHE A 131 9.11 -4.98 9.20
CA PHE A 131 7.76 -5.49 8.93
C PHE A 131 7.49 -6.82 9.64
N SER A 132 8.46 -7.74 9.62
CA SER A 132 8.36 -9.02 10.32
C SER A 132 8.26 -8.84 11.84
N GLN A 133 8.96 -7.84 12.38
CA GLN A 133 8.87 -7.48 13.80
C GLN A 133 7.51 -6.85 14.16
N LEU A 134 6.96 -5.99 13.31
CA LEU A 134 5.62 -5.43 13.47
C LEU A 134 4.55 -6.53 13.58
N MET A 135 4.67 -7.59 12.78
CA MET A 135 3.74 -8.73 12.83
C MET A 135 3.83 -9.54 14.15
N ARG A 136 4.87 -9.30 14.97
CA ARG A 136 5.04 -9.92 16.29
C ARG A 136 4.51 -9.08 17.44
N PHE A 137 4.05 -7.86 17.17
CA PHE A 137 3.46 -7.02 18.21
C PHE A 137 2.16 -7.63 18.73
N ARG A 138 1.84 -7.33 19.98
CA ARG A 138 0.53 -7.70 20.54
C ARG A 138 -0.57 -6.90 19.82
N PRO A 139 -1.78 -7.45 19.64
CA PRO A 139 -2.87 -6.74 18.98
C PRO A 139 -3.17 -5.36 19.62
N GLU A 140 -3.06 -5.25 20.93
CA GLU A 140 -3.25 -3.98 21.66
C GLU A 140 -2.20 -2.92 21.28
N GLU A 141 -0.94 -3.33 21.08
CA GLU A 141 0.14 -2.44 20.67
C GLU A 141 -0.09 -1.96 19.23
N ILE A 142 -0.46 -2.86 18.32
CA ILE A 142 -0.75 -2.52 16.91
C ILE A 142 -1.85 -1.47 16.82
N ARG A 143 -2.93 -1.60 17.63
CA ARG A 143 -4.04 -0.62 17.66
C ARG A 143 -3.63 0.75 18.22
N SER A 144 -2.60 0.81 19.06
CA SER A 144 -2.15 2.06 19.68
C SER A 144 -1.26 2.92 18.76
N VAL A 145 -0.62 2.31 17.76
CA VAL A 145 0.32 3.03 16.88
C VAL A 145 -0.39 3.58 15.64
N LYS A 146 -0.04 4.80 15.24
CA LYS A 146 -0.57 5.43 14.02
C LYS A 146 -0.03 4.72 12.77
N PRO A 147 -0.88 4.18 11.88
CA PRO A 147 -0.42 3.45 10.69
C PRO A 147 0.50 4.26 9.76
N ALA A 148 0.19 5.56 9.59
CA ALA A 148 1.00 6.46 8.78
C ALA A 148 2.42 6.67 9.35
N GLU A 149 2.56 6.65 10.68
CA GLU A 149 3.84 6.79 11.36
C GLU A 149 4.72 5.56 11.11
N ILE A 150 4.20 4.35 11.33
CA ILE A 150 4.88 3.07 11.00
C ILE A 150 5.26 3.00 9.52
N ALA A 151 4.34 3.34 8.63
CA ALA A 151 4.59 3.32 7.20
C ALA A 151 5.73 4.28 6.81
N SER A 152 5.71 5.51 7.34
CA SER A 152 6.78 6.49 7.11
C SER A 152 8.12 6.07 7.70
N MET A 153 8.13 5.34 8.82
CA MET A 153 9.38 4.83 9.38
C MET A 153 10.01 3.75 8.52
N ILE A 154 9.23 2.74 8.12
CA ILE A 154 9.71 1.64 7.27
C ILE A 154 10.13 2.18 5.89
N LYS A 155 9.43 3.18 5.35
CA LYS A 155 9.70 3.74 4.03
C LYS A 155 10.80 4.79 4.05
N ASP A 156 10.58 5.91 4.74
CA ASP A 156 11.33 7.16 4.61
C ASP A 156 12.46 7.28 5.66
N GLU A 157 12.24 6.86 6.91
CA GLU A 157 13.28 6.99 7.94
C GLU A 157 14.42 5.97 7.78
N VAL A 158 14.10 4.78 7.24
CA VAL A 158 15.08 3.70 6.98
C VAL A 158 15.87 3.89 5.68
N GLU A 159 15.37 4.65 4.71
CA GLU A 159 16.04 4.87 3.43
C GLU A 159 17.48 5.45 3.58
N PRO A 160 17.71 6.52 4.37
CA PRO A 160 19.07 7.01 4.63
C PRO A 160 19.97 6.00 5.35
N ILE A 161 19.38 5.11 6.14
CA ILE A 161 20.11 4.04 6.85
C ILE A 161 20.65 3.04 5.83
N GLY A 162 19.80 2.60 4.90
CA GLY A 162 20.18 1.71 3.80
C GLY A 162 21.32 2.27 2.94
N GLY A 163 21.23 3.55 2.56
CA GLY A 163 22.30 4.24 1.84
C GLY A 163 23.63 4.28 2.60
N PHE A 164 23.60 4.53 3.91
CA PHE A 164 24.81 4.56 4.74
C PHE A 164 25.40 3.17 5.00
N VAL A 165 24.60 2.09 4.98
CA VAL A 165 25.11 0.74 5.23
C VAL A 165 26.19 0.33 4.22
N GLY A 166 26.02 0.67 2.93
CA GLY A 166 27.05 0.47 1.92
C GLY A 166 28.33 1.26 2.24
N ASP A 167 28.17 2.45 2.81
CA ASP A 167 29.25 3.41 3.09
C ASP A 167 29.98 3.14 4.41
N ALA A 168 29.37 2.39 5.33
CA ALA A 168 29.79 2.28 6.72
C ALA A 168 31.26 1.87 6.90
N PHE A 169 31.76 0.93 6.11
CA PHE A 169 33.16 0.47 6.19
C PHE A 169 33.96 0.74 4.92
N ILE A 170 33.31 0.67 3.75
CA ILE A 170 33.95 0.80 2.44
C ILE A 170 34.43 2.24 2.22
N GLN A 171 33.57 3.24 2.49
CA GLN A 171 33.88 4.65 2.24
C GLN A 171 35.09 5.14 3.07
N PRO A 172 35.15 4.99 4.41
CA PRO A 172 36.26 5.52 5.18
C PRO A 172 37.59 4.84 4.82
N VAL A 173 37.59 3.53 4.54
CA VAL A 173 38.81 2.83 4.12
C VAL A 173 39.27 3.30 2.74
N PHE A 174 38.36 3.48 1.78
CA PHE A 174 38.69 4.00 0.46
C PHE A 174 39.28 5.42 0.55
N LEU A 175 38.60 6.34 1.26
CA LEU A 175 39.06 7.73 1.40
C LEU A 175 40.39 7.83 2.15
N LEU A 176 40.56 7.06 3.23
CA LEU A 176 41.80 7.01 3.98
C LEU A 176 42.94 6.47 3.12
N SER A 177 42.68 5.44 2.31
CA SER A 177 43.68 4.90 1.38
C SER A 177 44.13 5.94 0.35
N GLN A 178 43.20 6.74 -0.20
CA GLN A 178 43.52 7.81 -1.15
C GLN A 178 44.33 8.92 -0.50
N ALA A 179 43.87 9.43 0.65
CA ALA A 179 44.56 10.49 1.39
C ALA A 179 45.96 10.06 1.82
N LEU A 180 46.10 8.85 2.36
CA LEU A 180 47.38 8.31 2.81
C LEU A 180 48.33 8.10 1.62
N THR A 181 47.84 7.57 0.50
CA THR A 181 48.66 7.40 -0.72
C THR A 181 49.17 8.74 -1.23
N ALA A 182 48.31 9.76 -1.31
CA ALA A 182 48.70 11.10 -1.75
C ALA A 182 49.70 11.75 -0.79
N LEU A 183 49.46 11.66 0.52
CA LEU A 183 50.36 12.24 1.54
C LEU A 183 51.74 11.56 1.54
N VAL A 184 51.78 10.23 1.54
CA VAL A 184 53.03 9.45 1.49
C VAL A 184 53.77 9.73 0.19
N PHE A 185 53.07 9.86 -0.93
CA PHE A 185 53.67 10.24 -2.21
C PHE A 185 54.32 11.64 -2.14
N ILE A 186 53.62 12.65 -1.60
CA ILE A 186 54.19 14.01 -1.45
C ILE A 186 55.43 13.99 -0.55
N MET A 187 55.35 13.29 0.59
CA MET A 187 56.50 13.15 1.51
C MET A 187 57.68 12.44 0.85
N ALA A 188 57.44 11.44 0.01
CA ALA A 188 58.48 10.75 -0.75
C ALA A 188 59.17 11.65 -1.79
N GLN A 189 58.47 12.65 -2.35
CA GLN A 189 59.09 13.64 -3.25
C GLN A 189 59.86 14.73 -2.50
N SER A 190 59.30 15.25 -1.40
CA SER A 190 59.96 16.23 -0.55
C SER A 190 59.37 16.22 0.85
N PHE A 191 60.20 15.89 1.84
CA PHE A 191 59.81 15.85 3.25
C PHE A 191 59.28 17.21 3.75
N TRP A 192 59.84 18.33 3.29
CA TRP A 192 59.41 19.67 3.69
C TRP A 192 58.05 20.04 3.12
N LEU A 193 57.81 19.79 1.82
CA LEU A 193 56.49 20.04 1.20
C LEU A 193 55.42 19.10 1.79
N GLY A 194 55.77 17.85 2.06
CA GLY A 194 54.90 16.89 2.76
C GLY A 194 54.52 17.32 4.17
N SER A 195 55.46 17.91 4.91
CA SER A 195 55.21 18.42 6.27
C SER A 195 54.27 19.63 6.26
N ILE A 196 54.37 20.53 5.27
CA ILE A 196 53.44 21.65 5.07
C ILE A 196 52.04 21.13 4.70
N ALA A 197 51.97 20.15 3.79
CA ALA A 197 50.71 19.50 3.44
C ALA A 197 50.04 18.87 4.68
N LEU A 198 50.80 18.12 5.47
CA LEU A 198 50.34 17.51 6.72
C LEU A 198 49.85 18.56 7.72
N LEU A 199 50.60 19.64 7.92
CA LEU A 199 50.21 20.73 8.83
C LEU A 199 48.87 21.34 8.43
N ILE A 200 48.66 21.60 7.14
CA ILE A 200 47.42 22.20 6.64
C ILE A 200 46.26 21.21 6.71
N VAL A 201 46.50 19.93 6.41
CA VAL A 201 45.52 18.86 6.60
C VAL A 201 45.09 18.73 8.06
N LEU A 202 46.03 18.77 9.00
CA LEU A 202 45.74 18.74 10.44
C LEU A 202 44.97 20.00 10.88
N ALA A 203 45.35 21.18 10.39
CA ALA A 203 44.62 22.41 10.66
C ALA A 203 43.17 22.32 10.15
N GLN A 204 42.95 21.80 8.94
CA GLN A 204 41.61 21.55 8.39
C GLN A 204 40.84 20.52 9.22
N ALA A 205 41.48 19.42 9.62
CA ALA A 205 40.87 18.36 10.43
C ALA A 205 40.43 18.85 11.82
N ILE A 206 41.06 19.89 12.37
CA ILE A 206 40.69 20.48 13.68
C ILE A 206 39.67 21.62 13.52
N ILE A 207 39.90 22.55 12.59
CA ILE A 207 39.09 23.76 12.44
C ILE A 207 37.69 23.42 11.90
N ILE A 208 37.59 22.53 10.90
CA ILE A 208 36.32 22.23 10.21
C ILE A 208 35.28 21.63 11.18
N PRO A 209 35.59 20.60 11.99
CA PRO A 209 34.62 20.04 12.93
C PRO A 209 34.12 21.06 13.95
N ILE A 210 34.99 21.92 14.48
CA ILE A 210 34.62 22.95 15.46
C ILE A 210 33.58 23.92 14.86
N LEU A 211 33.83 24.40 13.65
CA LEU A 211 32.92 25.34 12.98
C LEU A 211 31.59 24.71 12.57
N ARG A 212 31.57 23.40 12.31
CA ARG A 212 30.36 22.67 11.93
C ARG A 212 29.47 22.26 13.10
N ARG A 213 29.95 22.24 14.36
CA ARG A 213 29.13 21.87 15.54
C ARG A 213 27.81 22.63 15.62
N GLU A 214 27.86 23.94 15.43
CA GLU A 214 26.67 24.80 15.46
C GLU A 214 25.74 24.54 14.27
N GLN A 215 26.31 24.27 13.09
CA GLN A 215 25.53 23.90 11.90
C GLN A 215 24.76 22.59 12.12
N LEU A 216 25.36 21.62 12.82
CA LEU A 216 24.70 20.35 13.18
C LEU A 216 23.54 20.57 14.16
N ARG A 217 23.74 21.40 15.18
CA ARG A 217 22.67 21.76 16.13
C ARG A 217 21.46 22.37 15.41
N LEU A 218 21.69 23.40 14.59
CA LEU A 218 20.65 24.04 13.78
C LEU A 218 20.02 23.07 12.76
N GLY A 219 20.80 22.15 12.21
CA GLY A 219 20.31 21.10 11.31
C GLY A 219 19.31 20.16 11.99
N ARG A 220 19.58 19.75 13.24
CA ARG A 220 18.67 18.95 14.07
C ARG A 220 17.41 19.72 14.43
N GLU A 221 17.54 20.97 14.88
CA GLU A 221 16.40 21.84 15.19
C GLU A 221 15.47 22.02 13.98
N ARG A 222 16.06 22.23 12.79
CA ARG A 222 15.32 22.30 11.53
C ARG A 222 14.51 21.03 11.26
N GLN A 223 15.11 19.86 11.47
CA GLN A 223 14.43 18.58 11.21
C GLN A 223 13.26 18.36 12.19
N ILE A 224 13.45 18.66 13.48
CA ILE A 224 12.38 18.58 14.49
C ILE A 224 11.25 19.55 14.15
N ALA A 225 11.57 20.81 13.86
CA ALA A 225 10.57 21.82 13.49
C ALA A 225 9.80 21.43 12.21
N SER A 226 10.49 20.85 11.22
CA SER A 226 9.86 20.36 9.98
C SER A 226 8.90 19.19 10.24
N ARG A 227 9.25 18.25 11.13
CA ARG A 227 8.36 17.14 11.52
C ARG A 227 7.14 17.64 12.29
N GLN A 228 7.32 18.56 13.23
CA GLN A 228 6.22 19.17 13.98
C GLN A 228 5.25 19.92 13.06
N LEU A 229 5.77 20.61 12.03
CA LEU A 229 4.95 21.25 11.00
C LEU A 229 4.17 20.21 10.18
N ALA A 230 4.82 19.15 9.72
CA ALA A 230 4.16 18.09 8.95
C ALA A 230 3.06 17.38 9.75
N GLY A 231 3.33 17.02 11.02
CA GLY A 231 2.32 16.43 11.91
C GLY A 231 1.12 17.34 12.13
N ARG A 232 1.37 18.64 12.35
CA ARG A 232 0.30 19.64 12.50
C ARG A 232 -0.54 19.82 11.23
N ILE A 233 0.10 19.79 10.06
CA ILE A 233 -0.62 19.82 8.77
C ILE A 233 -1.52 18.59 8.64
N GLY A 234 -1.04 17.40 9.02
CA GLY A 234 -1.85 16.18 9.03
C GLY A 234 -3.12 16.33 9.89
N GLU A 235 -2.97 16.79 11.13
CA GLU A 235 -4.11 17.05 12.03
C GLU A 235 -5.13 18.03 11.44
N ILE A 236 -4.66 19.11 10.79
CA ILE A 236 -5.52 20.13 10.19
C ILE A 236 -6.26 19.60 8.96
N VAL A 237 -5.62 18.77 8.14
CA VAL A 237 -6.25 18.15 6.96
C VAL A 237 -7.35 17.18 7.39
N ASP A 238 -7.08 16.34 8.39
CA ASP A 238 -8.08 15.42 8.95
C ASP A 238 -9.27 16.18 9.55
N ALA A 239 -9.00 17.32 10.22
CA ALA A 239 -10.02 18.19 10.80
C ALA A 239 -10.63 19.20 9.79
N GLY A 240 -10.28 19.13 8.51
CA GLY A 240 -10.61 20.14 7.50
C GLY A 240 -12.09 20.51 7.42
N PRO A 241 -13.02 19.54 7.28
CA PRO A 241 -14.45 19.82 7.26
C PRO A 241 -14.96 20.50 8.54
N MET A 242 -14.42 20.12 9.70
CA MET A 242 -14.78 20.74 10.99
C MET A 242 -14.27 22.19 11.05
N ILE A 243 -13.01 22.44 10.66
CA ILE A 243 -12.41 23.78 10.65
C ILE A 243 -13.17 24.72 9.71
N GLN A 244 -13.52 24.23 8.52
CA GLN A 244 -14.29 25.00 7.54
C GLN A 244 -15.73 25.23 8.02
N GLY A 245 -16.40 24.21 8.55
CA GLY A 245 -17.76 24.30 9.06
C GLY A 245 -17.91 25.27 10.23
N HIS A 246 -16.86 25.46 11.04
CA HIS A 246 -16.85 26.41 12.16
C HIS A 246 -16.17 27.74 11.83
N GLY A 247 -15.73 27.97 10.58
CA GLY A 247 -15.10 29.23 10.15
C GLY A 247 -13.73 29.52 10.78
N ALA A 248 -13.03 28.52 11.34
CA ALA A 248 -11.76 28.70 12.06
C ALA A 248 -10.52 28.79 11.15
N THR A 249 -10.70 28.88 9.83
CA THR A 249 -9.63 28.82 8.83
C THR A 249 -8.53 29.86 9.06
N ALA A 250 -8.87 31.11 9.34
CA ALA A 250 -7.88 32.18 9.52
C ALA A 250 -6.99 31.97 10.77
N TYR A 251 -7.56 31.44 11.85
CA TYR A 251 -6.80 31.11 13.07
C TYR A 251 -5.77 30.01 12.78
N VAL A 252 -6.18 28.96 12.08
CA VAL A 252 -5.31 27.84 11.72
C VAL A 252 -4.22 28.27 10.72
N GLN A 253 -4.54 29.14 9.77
CA GLN A 253 -3.55 29.73 8.87
C GLN A 253 -2.47 30.52 9.63
N SER A 254 -2.84 31.24 10.69
CA SER A 254 -1.90 31.97 11.54
C SER A 254 -0.95 31.04 12.32
N ASP A 255 -1.44 29.92 12.87
CA ASP A 255 -0.61 28.87 13.51
C ASP A 255 0.44 28.32 12.53
N ILE A 256 0.02 27.98 11.31
CA ILE A 256 0.92 27.50 10.26
C ILE A 256 1.94 28.57 9.84
N ALA A 257 1.51 29.83 9.69
CA ALA A 257 2.41 30.95 9.37
C ALA A 257 3.51 31.13 10.43
N GLY A 258 3.16 31.04 11.72
CA GLY A 258 4.15 31.13 12.82
C GLY A 258 5.18 30.00 12.78
N ARG A 259 4.75 28.77 12.49
CA ARG A 259 5.64 27.60 12.35
C ARG A 259 6.56 27.72 11.14
N LEU A 260 6.06 28.22 10.02
CA LEU A 260 6.84 28.51 8.82
C LEU A 260 7.90 29.60 9.09
N GLY A 261 7.53 30.65 9.83
CA GLY A 261 8.47 31.71 10.25
C GLY A 261 9.64 31.16 11.08
N ARG A 262 9.35 30.36 12.12
CA ARG A 262 10.40 29.70 12.91
C ARG A 262 11.31 28.82 12.04
N LEU A 263 10.74 28.09 11.09
CA LEU A 263 11.53 27.25 10.19
C LEU A 263 12.43 28.09 9.26
N PHE A 264 11.94 29.25 8.80
CA PHE A 264 12.72 30.20 8.02
C PHE A 264 13.92 30.72 8.82
N ASP A 265 13.73 31.14 10.07
CA ASP A 265 14.81 31.68 10.92
C ASP A 265 15.93 30.66 11.14
N ILE A 266 15.57 29.41 11.42
CA ILE A 266 16.54 28.31 11.57
C ILE A 266 17.30 28.10 10.26
N ARG A 267 16.60 28.07 9.11
CA ARG A 267 17.24 27.91 7.79
C ARG A 267 18.18 29.07 7.47
N TYR A 268 17.78 30.29 7.79
CA TYR A 268 18.58 31.50 7.57
C TYR A 268 19.88 31.46 8.40
N ALA A 269 19.80 31.15 9.69
CA ALA A 269 20.96 30.98 10.55
C ALA A 269 21.91 29.88 10.02
N LEU A 270 21.34 28.76 9.56
CA LEU A 270 22.09 27.66 8.96
C LEU A 270 22.81 28.11 7.68
N TYR A 271 22.15 28.84 6.77
CA TYR A 271 22.77 29.34 5.55
C TYR A 271 23.95 30.28 5.83
N LYS A 272 23.78 31.23 6.76
CA LYS A 272 24.85 32.16 7.14
C LYS A 272 26.09 31.41 7.63
N ARG A 273 25.91 30.39 8.48
CA ARG A 273 27.01 29.53 8.97
C ARG A 273 27.62 28.67 7.85
N LYS A 274 26.78 28.02 7.04
CA LYS A 274 27.21 27.16 5.92
C LYS A 274 28.13 27.93 4.95
N PHE A 275 27.75 29.14 4.56
CA PHE A 275 28.55 29.94 3.63
C PHE A 275 29.83 30.50 4.26
N ALA A 276 29.82 30.85 5.55
CA ALA A 276 31.04 31.22 6.27
C ALA A 276 32.06 30.06 6.30
N VAL A 277 31.60 28.83 6.57
CA VAL A 277 32.45 27.63 6.53
C VAL A 277 32.96 27.36 5.10
N LYS A 278 32.11 27.50 4.08
CA LYS A 278 32.50 27.33 2.67
C LYS A 278 33.57 28.35 2.26
N PHE A 279 33.44 29.60 2.68
CA PHE A 279 34.43 30.65 2.44
C PHE A 279 35.78 30.30 3.06
N LEU A 280 35.81 29.93 4.34
CA LEU A 280 37.04 29.54 5.02
C LEU A 280 37.70 28.30 4.39
N ASN A 281 36.90 27.31 4.02
CA ASN A 281 37.41 26.10 3.35
C ASN A 281 38.06 26.43 1.99
N ASN A 282 37.43 27.29 1.19
CA ASN A 282 38.01 27.73 -0.08
C ASN A 282 39.31 28.52 0.12
N LEU A 283 39.37 29.36 1.14
CA LEU A 283 40.60 30.11 1.48
C LEU A 283 41.74 29.16 1.87
N LEU A 284 41.49 28.20 2.77
CA LEU A 284 42.49 27.21 3.19
C LEU A 284 42.99 26.36 2.01
N ALA A 285 42.11 25.99 1.07
CA ALA A 285 42.48 25.21 -0.11
C ALA A 285 43.40 25.98 -1.09
N GLN A 286 43.34 27.31 -1.12
CA GLN A 286 44.19 28.14 -1.99
C GLN A 286 45.53 28.51 -1.32
N ILE A 287 45.59 28.51 0.01
CA ILE A 287 46.83 28.81 0.76
C ILE A 287 47.91 27.75 0.53
N THR A 288 47.55 26.47 0.41
CA THR A 288 48.56 25.42 0.23
C THR A 288 49.29 25.46 -1.12
N PRO A 289 48.60 25.59 -2.28
CA PRO A 289 49.29 25.82 -3.54
C PRO A 289 50.19 27.05 -3.53
N PHE A 290 49.80 28.13 -2.84
CA PHE A 290 50.67 29.30 -2.65
C PHE A 290 52.00 28.93 -1.97
N PHE A 291 51.96 28.19 -0.86
CA PHE A 291 53.18 27.72 -0.20
C PHE A 291 53.98 26.74 -1.07
N PHE A 292 53.32 25.90 -1.86
CA PHE A 292 53.99 24.98 -2.77
C PHE A 292 54.74 25.73 -3.87
N TYR A 293 54.15 26.75 -4.47
CA TYR A 293 54.84 27.59 -5.46
C TYR A 293 55.97 28.40 -4.82
N ALA A 294 55.76 29.01 -3.66
CA ALA A 294 56.77 29.84 -3.00
C ALA A 294 57.97 29.01 -2.52
N ILE A 295 57.73 27.94 -1.75
CA ILE A 295 58.79 27.14 -1.11
C ILE A 295 59.33 26.10 -2.10
N GLY A 296 58.45 25.43 -2.85
CA GLY A 296 58.86 24.48 -3.88
C GLY A 296 59.59 25.15 -5.03
N GLY A 297 59.16 26.34 -5.46
CA GLY A 297 59.88 27.16 -6.42
C GLY A 297 61.26 27.60 -5.91
N PHE A 298 61.37 28.01 -4.63
CA PHE A 298 62.65 28.32 -4.00
C PHE A 298 63.61 27.11 -3.99
N PHE A 299 63.13 25.91 -3.65
CA PHE A 299 63.95 24.69 -3.71
C PHE A 299 64.30 24.25 -5.13
N ALA A 300 63.45 24.55 -6.11
CA ALA A 300 63.75 24.33 -7.51
C ALA A 300 64.89 25.24 -8.00
N LEU A 301 64.88 26.52 -7.60
CA LEU A 301 65.99 27.45 -7.90
C LEU A 301 67.32 27.02 -7.25
N GLN A 302 67.28 26.32 -6.11
CA GLN A 302 68.47 25.75 -5.46
C GLN A 302 68.92 24.39 -6.03
N GLY A 303 68.21 23.85 -7.03
CA GLY A 303 68.49 22.52 -7.58
C GLY A 303 68.21 21.35 -6.63
N ARG A 304 67.50 21.59 -5.50
CA ARG A 304 67.13 20.55 -4.52
C ARG A 304 65.84 19.82 -4.90
N LEU A 305 65.07 20.37 -5.82
CA LEU A 305 63.79 19.84 -6.28
C LEU A 305 63.67 20.06 -7.78
N ASP A 306 63.21 19.05 -8.50
CA ASP A 306 62.94 19.18 -9.93
C ASP A 306 61.58 19.85 -10.19
N ILE A 307 61.43 20.52 -11.32
CA ILE A 307 60.17 21.14 -11.74
C ILE A 307 59.08 20.07 -11.90
N GLY A 308 59.40 18.88 -12.44
CA GLY A 308 58.42 17.80 -12.51
C GLY A 308 58.06 17.20 -11.16
N GLN A 309 58.97 17.23 -10.17
CA GLN A 309 58.63 16.87 -8.78
C GLN A 309 57.64 17.88 -8.19
N LEU A 310 57.82 19.18 -8.45
CA LEU A 310 56.89 20.22 -8.01
C LEU A 310 55.49 20.02 -8.62
N VAL A 311 55.42 19.76 -9.93
CA VAL A 311 54.15 19.49 -10.64
C VAL A 311 53.45 18.25 -10.09
N ALA A 312 54.19 17.18 -9.80
CA ALA A 312 53.63 15.96 -9.22
C ALA A 312 53.13 16.17 -7.79
N VAL A 313 53.85 16.94 -6.96
CA VAL A 313 53.42 17.31 -5.60
C VAL A 313 52.15 18.17 -5.63
N ILE A 314 52.05 19.15 -6.54
CA ILE A 314 50.84 19.97 -6.70
C ILE A 314 49.65 19.11 -7.16
N SER A 315 49.88 18.18 -8.09
CA SER A 315 48.86 17.27 -8.61
C SER A 315 48.34 16.32 -7.53
N ALA A 316 49.25 15.70 -6.76
CA ALA A 316 48.88 14.83 -5.65
C ALA A 316 48.17 15.61 -4.52
N TYR A 317 48.56 16.86 -4.26
CA TYR A 317 47.88 17.69 -3.27
C TYR A 317 46.48 18.09 -3.70
N ARG A 318 46.21 18.34 -4.99
CA ARG A 318 44.84 18.63 -5.45
C ARG A 318 43.85 17.53 -5.05
N ASP A 319 44.33 16.29 -5.02
CA ASP A 319 43.53 15.11 -4.74
C ASP A 319 43.49 14.75 -3.23
N LEU A 320 44.22 15.48 -2.37
CA LEU A 320 44.31 15.24 -0.91
C LEU A 320 43.16 15.86 -0.08
N PRO A 321 42.72 17.13 -0.30
CA PRO A 321 41.60 17.71 0.43
C PRO A 321 40.23 17.02 0.24
N PRO A 322 39.83 16.57 -0.97
CA PRO A 322 38.51 15.97 -1.17
C PRO A 322 38.25 14.75 -0.29
N PRO A 323 39.16 13.75 -0.17
CA PRO A 323 38.95 12.59 0.71
C PRO A 323 38.78 12.95 2.19
N ILE A 324 39.52 13.94 2.69
CA ILE A 324 39.41 14.41 4.08
C ILE A 324 38.04 15.03 4.32
N LYS A 325 37.58 15.87 3.38
CA LYS A 325 36.25 16.47 3.46
C LYS A 325 35.16 15.39 3.43
N GLU A 326 35.26 14.43 2.52
CA GLU A 326 34.30 13.33 2.42
C GLU A 326 34.30 12.44 3.67
N LEU A 327 35.44 12.27 4.34
CA LEU A 327 35.52 11.52 5.60
C LEU A 327 34.81 12.25 6.76
N ILE A 328 34.91 13.58 6.80
CA ILE A 328 34.15 14.41 7.75
C ILE A 328 32.65 14.34 7.44
N ASP A 329 32.28 14.42 6.15
CA ASP A 329 30.88 14.29 5.72
C ASP A 329 30.32 12.88 6.06
N TRP A 330 31.15 11.83 5.94
CA TRP A 330 30.82 10.47 6.35
C TRP A 330 30.63 10.34 7.87
N ASP A 331 31.49 10.95 8.70
CA ASP A 331 31.33 10.95 10.17
C ASP A 331 30.01 11.61 10.60
N GLN A 332 29.65 12.70 9.93
CA GLN A 332 28.37 13.35 10.12
C GLN A 332 27.20 12.41 9.75
N GLN A 333 27.25 11.82 8.55
CA GLN A 333 26.23 10.89 8.10
C GLN A 333 26.08 9.70 9.05
N ARG A 334 27.21 9.18 9.58
CA ARG A 334 27.21 8.13 10.62
C ARG A 334 26.40 8.56 11.83
N ASN A 335 26.69 9.73 12.39
CA ASN A 335 26.00 10.21 13.60
C ASN A 335 24.49 10.42 13.34
N ASP A 336 24.12 10.98 12.18
CA ASP A 336 22.72 11.21 11.81
C ASP A 336 21.96 9.89 11.63
N VAL A 337 22.58 8.90 10.97
CA VAL A 337 21.99 7.58 10.72
C VAL A 337 21.90 6.76 12.01
N MET A 338 22.89 6.84 12.90
CA MET A 338 22.84 6.16 14.20
C MET A 338 21.64 6.64 15.04
N ILE A 339 21.39 7.95 15.11
CA ILE A 339 20.23 8.50 15.83
C ILE A 339 18.91 7.99 15.22
N LYS A 340 18.80 7.99 13.88
CA LYS A 340 17.63 7.46 13.19
C LYS A 340 17.43 5.97 13.44
N TYR A 341 18.51 5.20 13.40
CA TYR A 341 18.49 3.77 13.68
C TYR A 341 18.02 3.51 15.12
N ASP A 342 18.59 4.19 16.11
CA ASP A 342 18.19 4.04 17.52
C ASP A 342 16.71 4.41 17.71
N GLN A 343 16.25 5.49 17.07
CA GLN A 343 14.84 5.90 17.11
C GLN A 343 13.92 4.80 16.54
N VAL A 344 14.20 4.31 15.33
CA VAL A 344 13.40 3.25 14.70
C VAL A 344 13.44 1.97 15.53
N ILE A 345 14.63 1.53 15.96
CA ILE A 345 14.78 0.30 16.73
C ILE A 345 14.10 0.40 18.10
N SER A 346 14.12 1.55 18.77
CA SER A 346 13.40 1.73 20.05
C SER A 346 11.88 1.57 19.94
N GLN A 347 11.31 1.84 18.75
CA GLN A 347 9.87 1.68 18.52
C GLN A 347 9.50 0.25 18.10
N PHE A 348 10.47 -0.55 17.64
CA PHE A 348 10.27 -1.93 17.16
C PHE A 348 10.80 -3.02 18.11
N ASN A 349 11.70 -2.69 19.02
CA ASN A 349 12.19 -3.58 20.07
C ASN A 349 11.36 -3.40 21.35
N SER A 350 10.15 -3.96 21.37
CA SER A 350 9.46 -4.27 22.63
C SER A 350 9.98 -5.60 23.16
N ASP A 351 10.19 -5.72 24.48
CA ASP A 351 10.60 -6.99 25.13
C ASP A 351 9.48 -8.05 25.08
N ASP A 352 8.25 -7.63 24.74
CA ASP A 352 7.03 -8.42 24.92
C ASP A 352 6.37 -8.82 23.59
N THR A 353 7.14 -9.48 22.73
CA THR A 353 6.69 -9.90 21.38
C THR A 353 6.02 -11.28 21.38
N LEU A 354 5.00 -11.44 20.56
CA LEU A 354 4.33 -12.72 20.34
C LEU A 354 5.23 -13.72 19.59
N VAL A 355 5.14 -14.97 20.01
CA VAL A 355 5.70 -16.12 19.27
C VAL A 355 4.75 -16.45 18.12
N LEU A 356 5.24 -16.32 16.88
CA LEU A 356 4.43 -16.57 15.68
C LEU A 356 4.23 -18.06 15.41
N ASP A 357 5.34 -18.77 15.21
CA ASP A 357 5.37 -20.15 14.71
C ASP A 357 5.31 -21.19 15.84
N GLU A 358 4.71 -22.36 15.56
CA GLU A 358 4.74 -23.54 16.42
C GLU A 358 5.72 -24.59 15.86
N ALA A 359 6.69 -25.02 16.67
CA ALA A 359 7.80 -25.86 16.20
C ALA A 359 7.38 -27.24 15.66
N ASN A 360 6.25 -27.77 16.14
CA ASN A 360 5.79 -29.14 15.86
C ASN A 360 4.45 -29.19 15.10
N GLY A 361 4.03 -28.06 14.50
CA GLY A 361 2.69 -27.91 13.91
C GLY A 361 1.56 -27.84 14.94
N CYS A 362 0.38 -27.38 14.51
CA CYS A 362 -0.76 -27.19 15.40
C CYS A 362 -1.58 -28.48 15.52
N ALA A 363 -1.54 -29.13 16.69
CA ALA A 363 -2.48 -30.20 17.01
C ALA A 363 -3.87 -29.62 17.32
N ARG A 364 -4.94 -30.26 16.82
CA ARG A 364 -6.31 -29.95 17.25
C ARG A 364 -6.48 -30.25 18.73
N LEU A 365 -7.32 -29.46 19.39
CA LEU A 365 -7.76 -29.77 20.75
C LEU A 365 -8.61 -31.05 20.76
N PRO A 366 -8.69 -31.76 21.91
CA PRO A 366 -9.61 -32.87 22.09
C PRO A 366 -11.07 -32.52 21.76
N GLU A 367 -11.88 -33.52 21.42
CA GLU A 367 -13.30 -33.33 21.09
C GLU A 367 -14.12 -32.78 22.26
N THR A 368 -13.75 -33.17 23.49
CA THR A 368 -14.40 -32.71 24.72
C THR A 368 -13.43 -31.95 25.61
N GLY A 369 -13.95 -30.96 26.33
CA GLY A 369 -13.12 -30.09 27.16
C GLY A 369 -13.90 -28.96 27.82
N SER A 370 -13.21 -27.89 28.21
CA SER A 370 -13.84 -26.70 28.79
C SER A 370 -13.02 -25.43 28.57
N VAL A 371 -13.71 -24.30 28.38
CA VAL A 371 -13.13 -22.96 28.44
C VAL A 371 -13.46 -22.37 29.81
N ARG A 372 -12.43 -22.03 30.59
CA ARG A 372 -12.57 -21.51 31.96
C ARG A 372 -12.01 -20.10 32.06
N LEU A 373 -12.81 -19.19 32.61
CA LEU A 373 -12.41 -17.83 32.95
C LEU A 373 -12.30 -17.71 34.46
N GLU A 374 -11.16 -17.25 34.96
CA GLU A 374 -10.84 -17.10 36.38
C GLU A 374 -10.49 -15.65 36.67
N ALA A 375 -11.42 -14.92 37.29
CA ALA A 375 -11.29 -13.51 37.70
C ALA A 375 -10.73 -12.60 36.59
N VAL A 376 -11.22 -12.77 35.36
CA VAL A 376 -10.73 -12.04 34.20
C VAL A 376 -11.16 -10.57 34.32
N GLN A 377 -10.19 -9.66 34.25
CA GLN A 377 -10.42 -8.22 34.29
C GLN A 377 -9.46 -7.50 33.33
N LEU A 378 -9.90 -6.35 32.81
CA LEU A 378 -9.09 -5.50 31.96
C LEU A 378 -9.23 -4.04 32.41
N LEU A 379 -8.10 -3.36 32.52
CA LEU A 379 -8.02 -1.92 32.81
C LEU A 379 -7.52 -1.18 31.57
N ASP A 380 -7.93 0.06 31.40
CA ASP A 380 -7.33 0.95 30.41
C ASP A 380 -5.97 1.50 30.87
N ASN A 381 -5.29 2.26 30.01
CA ASN A 381 -4.00 2.88 30.33
C ASN A 381 -4.06 3.92 31.46
N ARG A 382 -5.26 4.32 31.90
CA ARG A 382 -5.49 5.26 33.02
C ARG A 382 -5.90 4.53 34.30
N GLY A 383 -5.98 3.20 34.28
CA GLY A 383 -6.40 2.36 35.39
C GLY A 383 -7.92 2.25 35.59
N LEU A 384 -8.73 2.71 34.65
CA LEU A 384 -10.18 2.56 34.68
C LEU A 384 -10.59 1.16 34.20
N PRO A 385 -11.58 0.51 34.86
CA PRO A 385 -12.01 -0.83 34.46
C PRO A 385 -12.77 -0.80 33.14
N LEU A 386 -12.22 -1.50 32.14
CA LEU A 386 -12.90 -1.84 30.88
C LEU A 386 -13.74 -3.11 31.04
N LEU A 387 -13.29 -4.03 31.90
CA LEU A 387 -14.00 -5.24 32.30
C LEU A 387 -13.73 -5.49 33.79
N THR A 388 -14.79 -5.55 34.60
CA THR A 388 -14.68 -5.96 36.01
C THR A 388 -14.46 -7.48 36.12
N PRO A 389 -13.87 -7.98 37.23
CA PRO A 389 -13.60 -9.41 37.40
C PRO A 389 -14.81 -10.30 37.11
N ILE A 390 -14.66 -11.22 36.15
CA ILE A 390 -15.68 -12.20 35.79
C ILE A 390 -15.11 -13.63 35.78
N SER A 391 -15.89 -14.60 36.25
CA SER A 391 -15.51 -16.02 36.26
C SER A 391 -16.69 -16.90 35.86
N PHE A 392 -16.47 -17.81 34.92
CA PHE A 392 -17.43 -18.84 34.51
C PHE A 392 -16.71 -19.93 33.70
N THR A 393 -17.40 -21.05 33.47
CA THR A 393 -16.89 -22.17 32.68
C THR A 393 -17.90 -22.56 31.61
N VAL A 394 -17.42 -22.80 30.40
CA VAL A 394 -18.22 -23.28 29.25
C VAL A 394 -17.70 -24.65 28.85
N PRO A 395 -18.55 -25.69 28.73
CA PRO A 395 -18.12 -26.98 28.18
C PRO A 395 -17.74 -26.84 26.69
N ARG A 396 -16.85 -27.71 26.20
CA ARG A 396 -16.57 -27.85 24.76
C ARG A 396 -17.06 -29.20 24.25
N PRO A 397 -17.86 -29.25 23.16
CA PRO A 397 -18.55 -28.11 22.54
C PRO A 397 -19.63 -27.51 23.48
N GLY A 398 -20.05 -26.27 23.24
CA GLY A 398 -21.00 -25.56 24.12
C GLY A 398 -21.23 -24.11 23.68
N ILE A 399 -22.25 -23.46 24.23
CA ILE A 399 -22.64 -22.09 23.83
C ILE A 399 -22.74 -21.16 25.04
N ALA A 400 -22.22 -19.95 24.89
CA ALA A 400 -22.33 -18.84 25.83
C ALA A 400 -22.70 -17.56 25.09
N VAL A 401 -23.69 -16.83 25.61
CA VAL A 401 -24.19 -15.60 25.00
C VAL A 401 -23.83 -14.40 25.89
N MET A 402 -23.25 -13.38 25.29
CA MET A 402 -22.90 -12.12 25.93
C MET A 402 -23.80 -11.02 25.37
N VAL A 403 -24.63 -10.43 26.24
CA VAL A 403 -25.59 -9.39 25.85
C VAL A 403 -25.19 -8.06 26.46
N GLY A 404 -25.18 -7.00 25.66
CA GLY A 404 -24.91 -5.66 26.18
C GLY A 404 -24.80 -4.60 25.09
N PRO A 405 -24.77 -3.32 25.47
CA PRO A 405 -24.62 -2.22 24.51
C PRO A 405 -23.24 -2.27 23.83
N PRO A 406 -23.12 -1.74 22.60
CA PRO A 406 -21.85 -1.62 21.90
C PRO A 406 -20.88 -0.72 22.67
N GLY A 407 -19.59 -1.05 22.63
CA GLY A 407 -18.52 -0.37 23.36
C GLY A 407 -18.43 -0.74 24.85
N GLY A 408 -19.22 -1.71 25.32
CA GLY A 408 -19.23 -2.17 26.71
C GLY A 408 -18.28 -3.34 27.02
N GLY A 409 -18.42 -3.92 28.22
CA GLY A 409 -17.63 -5.06 28.68
C GLY A 409 -17.79 -6.33 27.82
N LYS A 410 -18.91 -6.46 27.09
CA LYS A 410 -19.15 -7.48 26.06
C LYS A 410 -18.01 -7.52 25.05
N ASP A 411 -17.67 -6.39 24.45
CA ASP A 411 -16.68 -6.29 23.37
C ASP A 411 -15.26 -6.45 23.91
N VAL A 412 -15.04 -6.04 25.17
CA VAL A 412 -13.79 -6.29 25.89
C VAL A 412 -13.58 -7.78 26.11
N LEU A 413 -14.59 -8.47 26.64
CA LEU A 413 -14.53 -9.92 26.86
C LEU A 413 -14.38 -10.68 25.54
N GLY A 414 -15.11 -10.28 24.51
CA GLY A 414 -14.97 -10.81 23.15
C GLY A 414 -13.54 -10.69 22.61
N ARG A 415 -12.90 -9.52 22.79
CA ARG A 415 -11.50 -9.32 22.39
C ARG A 415 -10.55 -10.22 23.17
N ILE A 416 -10.77 -10.43 24.47
CA ILE A 416 -9.95 -11.34 25.27
C ILE A 416 -10.10 -12.79 24.76
N LEU A 417 -11.34 -13.28 24.62
CA LEU A 417 -11.63 -14.64 24.13
C LEU A 417 -11.13 -14.87 22.70
N GLY A 418 -11.22 -13.86 21.84
CA GLY A 418 -10.69 -13.85 20.48
C GLY A 418 -9.18 -13.62 20.38
N ARG A 419 -8.48 -13.53 21.52
CA ARG A 419 -7.04 -13.24 21.64
C ARG A 419 -6.60 -11.94 20.93
N GLN A 420 -7.51 -10.98 20.82
CA GLN A 420 -7.27 -9.59 20.41
C GLN A 420 -6.90 -8.67 21.58
N ALA A 421 -6.95 -9.19 22.80
CA ALA A 421 -6.42 -8.57 24.01
C ALA A 421 -5.69 -9.64 24.82
N THR A 422 -4.36 -9.51 24.94
CA THR A 422 -3.49 -10.47 25.64
C THR A 422 -3.01 -9.98 27.00
N SER A 423 -3.01 -8.67 27.23
CA SER A 423 -2.65 -8.06 28.51
C SER A 423 -3.88 -7.85 29.42
N TYR A 424 -4.34 -8.91 30.08
CA TYR A 424 -5.43 -8.88 31.08
C TYR A 424 -4.99 -9.54 32.39
N ALA A 425 -5.67 -9.21 33.50
CA ALA A 425 -5.48 -9.91 34.77
C ALA A 425 -6.51 -11.03 34.94
N GLY A 426 -6.17 -12.06 35.73
CA GLY A 426 -6.92 -13.31 35.78
C GLY A 426 -6.37 -14.35 34.78
N ARG A 427 -7.14 -15.40 34.49
CA ARG A 427 -6.74 -16.46 33.54
C ARG A 427 -7.90 -16.85 32.64
N VAL A 428 -7.58 -17.10 31.37
CA VAL A 428 -8.47 -17.76 30.41
C VAL A 428 -7.77 -19.05 30.00
N LEU A 429 -8.37 -20.18 30.35
CA LEU A 429 -7.83 -21.52 30.10
C LEU A 429 -8.71 -22.21 29.07
N ILE A 430 -8.11 -22.73 28.00
CA ILE A 430 -8.77 -23.60 27.03
C ILE A 430 -8.19 -25.01 27.24
N ASP A 431 -9.00 -25.93 27.76
CA ASP A 431 -8.58 -27.30 28.11
C ASP A 431 -7.33 -27.35 29.02
N GLY A 432 -7.19 -26.33 29.89
CA GLY A 432 -6.07 -26.18 30.83
C GLY A 432 -4.88 -25.37 30.29
N GLU A 433 -4.83 -25.08 28.99
CA GLU A 433 -3.79 -24.26 28.36
C GLU A 433 -4.12 -22.76 28.47
N PRO A 434 -3.24 -21.90 29.02
CA PRO A 434 -3.48 -20.45 29.09
C PRO A 434 -3.53 -19.78 27.72
N LEU A 435 -4.63 -19.09 27.40
CA LEU A 435 -4.85 -18.43 26.11
C LEU A 435 -3.76 -17.39 25.77
N ALA A 436 -3.30 -16.65 26.77
CA ALA A 436 -2.26 -15.62 26.60
C ALA A 436 -0.89 -16.21 26.24
N GLU A 437 -0.62 -17.47 26.60
CA GLU A 437 0.68 -18.15 26.37
C GLU A 437 0.71 -18.93 25.04
N MET A 438 -0.46 -19.13 24.41
CA MET A 438 -0.56 -19.78 23.09
C MET A 438 0.21 -18.99 22.02
N THR A 439 0.89 -19.71 21.11
CA THR A 439 1.49 -19.11 19.90
C THR A 439 0.40 -18.54 18.98
N VAL A 440 0.77 -17.59 18.12
CA VAL A 440 -0.18 -17.02 17.14
C VAL A 440 -0.70 -18.10 16.21
N GLU A 441 0.16 -18.99 15.73
CA GLU A 441 -0.23 -20.09 14.84
C GLU A 441 -1.26 -21.01 15.51
N ARG A 442 -1.03 -21.46 16.75
CA ARG A 442 -1.93 -22.32 17.50
C ARG A 442 -3.29 -21.68 17.75
N ALA A 443 -3.29 -20.47 18.30
CA ALA A 443 -4.52 -19.72 18.55
C ALA A 443 -5.30 -19.44 17.26
N SER A 444 -4.60 -19.15 16.15
CA SER A 444 -5.25 -18.89 14.86
C SER A 444 -5.94 -20.12 14.25
N HIS A 445 -5.48 -21.34 14.56
CA HIS A 445 -6.14 -22.59 14.15
C HIS A 445 -7.37 -22.90 15.02
N ILE A 446 -7.27 -22.65 16.33
CA ILE A 446 -8.29 -23.04 17.30
C ILE A 446 -9.44 -22.02 17.36
N ILE A 447 -9.14 -20.72 17.25
CA ILE A 447 -10.05 -19.63 17.59
C ILE A 447 -10.45 -18.83 16.34
N GLY A 448 -11.73 -18.79 16.00
CA GLY A 448 -12.32 -17.84 15.07
C GLY A 448 -12.83 -16.62 15.82
N TYR A 449 -12.45 -15.41 15.39
CA TYR A 449 -12.90 -14.17 16.01
C TYR A 449 -13.45 -13.21 14.97
N SER A 450 -14.59 -12.60 15.27
CA SER A 450 -15.17 -11.48 14.53
C SER A 450 -15.72 -10.47 15.53
N GLY A 451 -15.20 -9.24 15.52
CA GLY A 451 -15.68 -8.12 16.33
C GLY A 451 -16.70 -7.23 15.61
N ASP A 452 -17.03 -6.09 16.22
CA ASP A 452 -17.96 -5.09 15.66
C ASP A 452 -17.37 -4.31 14.46
N GLU A 453 -16.05 -4.10 14.46
CA GLU A 453 -15.37 -3.38 13.37
C GLU A 453 -15.19 -4.26 12.13
N ALA A 454 -15.54 -3.73 10.94
CA ALA A 454 -15.32 -4.40 9.67
C ALA A 454 -13.83 -4.37 9.26
N GLU A 455 -13.10 -5.43 9.62
CA GLU A 455 -11.68 -5.62 9.32
C GLU A 455 -11.46 -6.20 7.90
N ILE A 456 -11.87 -5.43 6.88
CA ILE A 456 -11.75 -5.81 5.46
C ILE A 456 -10.60 -5.03 4.81
N ILE A 457 -9.68 -5.75 4.16
CA ILE A 457 -8.53 -5.17 3.44
C ILE A 457 -8.84 -5.02 1.94
N GLY A 458 -8.04 -4.20 1.25
CA GLY A 458 -8.17 -4.04 -0.21
C GLY A 458 -7.94 -5.37 -0.95
N GLY A 459 -8.72 -5.59 -2.00
CA GLY A 459 -8.79 -6.84 -2.76
C GLY A 459 -10.24 -7.29 -2.95
N THR A 460 -10.43 -8.50 -3.45
CA THR A 460 -11.77 -9.04 -3.70
C THR A 460 -12.45 -9.53 -2.42
N ILE A 461 -13.77 -9.74 -2.45
CA ILE A 461 -14.50 -10.43 -1.38
C ILE A 461 -13.90 -11.82 -1.16
N ARG A 462 -13.56 -12.54 -2.24
CA ARG A 462 -12.91 -13.86 -2.19
C ARG A 462 -11.60 -13.80 -1.43
N ASP A 463 -10.72 -12.86 -1.76
CA ASP A 463 -9.40 -12.74 -1.13
C ASP A 463 -9.53 -12.50 0.37
N ASN A 464 -10.48 -11.64 0.76
CA ASN A 464 -10.78 -11.38 2.17
C ASN A 464 -11.31 -12.64 2.86
N ILE A 465 -12.32 -13.30 2.30
CA ILE A 465 -12.90 -14.53 2.88
C ILE A 465 -11.84 -15.62 3.05
N LEU A 466 -10.98 -15.81 2.05
CA LEU A 466 -9.97 -16.88 2.06
C LEU A 466 -8.70 -16.52 2.83
N LEU A 467 -8.50 -15.25 3.20
CA LEU A 467 -7.30 -14.79 3.90
C LEU A 467 -6.91 -15.64 5.13
N PRO A 468 -7.85 -16.06 6.01
CA PRO A 468 -7.53 -16.90 7.17
C PRO A 468 -6.98 -18.28 6.82
N LEU A 469 -7.16 -18.73 5.57
CA LEU A 469 -6.65 -20.02 5.07
C LEU A 469 -5.28 -19.91 4.40
N ARG A 470 -4.77 -18.70 4.16
CA ARG A 470 -3.49 -18.44 3.46
C ARG A 470 -2.27 -18.66 4.37
N ARG A 471 -2.18 -19.83 5.00
CA ARG A 471 -1.16 -20.20 5.99
C ARG A 471 -0.22 -21.31 5.55
N ARG A 472 -0.56 -22.07 4.50
CA ARG A 472 0.28 -23.15 3.98
C ARG A 472 1.48 -22.56 3.25
N ARG A 473 2.70 -22.84 3.71
CA ARG A 473 3.92 -22.45 3.00
C ARG A 473 3.98 -23.22 1.67
N PRO A 474 4.10 -22.54 0.51
CA PRO A 474 4.14 -23.21 -0.78
C PRO A 474 5.33 -24.19 -0.86
N SER A 475 5.09 -25.38 -1.39
CA SER A 475 6.18 -26.32 -1.66
C SER A 475 7.06 -25.79 -2.80
N LEU A 476 8.35 -25.65 -2.54
CA LEU A 476 9.35 -25.36 -3.55
C LEU A 476 9.73 -26.70 -4.21
N GLY A 477 8.83 -27.23 -5.04
CA GLY A 477 8.98 -28.56 -5.67
C GLY A 477 10.32 -28.72 -6.40
N LYS A 478 10.91 -29.91 -6.34
CA LYS A 478 12.20 -30.24 -7.00
C LYS A 478 12.10 -30.33 -8.53
N ASP A 479 10.90 -30.57 -9.08
CA ASP A 479 10.65 -30.88 -10.50
C ASP A 479 9.99 -29.75 -11.32
N ARG A 480 9.90 -28.52 -10.78
CA ARG A 480 9.41 -27.36 -11.56
C ARG A 480 10.55 -26.77 -12.39
N SER A 481 10.36 -26.54 -13.69
CA SER A 481 11.31 -25.76 -14.48
C SER A 481 11.30 -24.31 -13.98
N ILE A 482 12.32 -23.92 -13.22
CA ILE A 482 12.44 -22.56 -12.68
C ILE A 482 12.96 -21.66 -13.80
N SER A 483 12.23 -20.59 -14.12
CA SER A 483 12.73 -19.60 -15.08
C SER A 483 13.99 -18.91 -14.52
N PRO A 484 14.94 -18.45 -15.38
CA PRO A 484 16.10 -17.71 -14.91
C PRO A 484 15.73 -16.47 -14.06
N GLN A 485 14.57 -15.86 -14.33
CA GLN A 485 14.04 -14.73 -13.57
C GLN A 485 13.57 -15.13 -12.17
N GLU A 486 12.82 -16.23 -12.04
CA GLU A 486 12.41 -16.77 -10.74
C GLU A 486 13.63 -17.18 -9.90
N HIS A 487 14.62 -17.84 -10.53
CA HIS A 487 15.87 -18.20 -9.84
C HIS A 487 16.62 -16.95 -9.34
N GLY A 488 16.74 -15.93 -10.19
CA GLY A 488 17.34 -14.66 -9.80
C GLY A 488 16.63 -13.98 -8.62
N ARG A 489 15.28 -13.93 -8.65
CA ARG A 489 14.46 -13.40 -7.55
C ARG A 489 14.65 -14.19 -6.27
N PHE A 490 14.69 -15.52 -6.35
CA PHE A 490 14.89 -16.40 -5.20
C PHE A 490 16.26 -16.17 -4.53
N VAL A 491 17.35 -16.19 -5.31
CA VAL A 491 18.71 -15.95 -4.80
C VAL A 491 18.82 -14.57 -4.18
N GLU A 492 18.23 -13.56 -4.83
CA GLU A 492 18.27 -12.18 -4.34
C GLU A 492 17.42 -12.06 -3.06
N ALA A 493 16.24 -12.67 -2.97
CA ALA A 493 15.43 -12.70 -1.74
C ALA A 493 16.19 -13.31 -0.55
N LEU A 494 16.93 -14.41 -0.74
CA LEU A 494 17.78 -15.00 0.30
C LEU A 494 18.91 -14.05 0.72
N ARG A 495 19.56 -13.39 -0.24
CA ARG A 495 20.64 -12.41 0.04
C ARG A 495 20.15 -11.20 0.83
N SER A 496 18.94 -10.72 0.58
CA SER A 496 18.31 -9.69 1.42
C SER A 496 17.58 -10.23 2.64
N GLY A 497 17.44 -11.53 2.81
CA GLY A 497 16.71 -12.11 3.94
C GLY A 497 15.20 -11.89 3.90
N ASN A 498 14.64 -11.70 2.71
CA ASN A 498 13.20 -11.64 2.50
C ASN A 498 12.62 -13.06 2.40
N SER A 499 11.30 -13.15 2.41
CA SER A 499 10.59 -14.40 2.07
C SER A 499 11.03 -14.91 0.69
N PRO A 500 11.53 -16.16 0.60
CA PRO A 500 11.88 -16.78 -0.68
C PRO A 500 10.65 -17.36 -1.40
N PHE A 501 9.48 -17.36 -0.76
CA PHE A 501 8.26 -17.95 -1.30
C PHE A 501 7.55 -16.99 -2.27
N PRO A 502 7.14 -17.47 -3.45
CA PRO A 502 6.41 -16.65 -4.41
C PRO A 502 5.01 -16.29 -3.87
N PHE A 503 4.65 -15.02 -3.98
CA PHE A 503 3.34 -14.53 -3.56
C PHE A 503 2.19 -15.18 -4.35
N GLU A 504 2.36 -15.36 -5.66
CA GLU A 504 1.35 -15.93 -6.57
C GLU A 504 1.15 -17.45 -6.42
N ALA A 505 1.93 -18.13 -5.58
CA ALA A 505 1.69 -19.55 -5.33
C ALA A 505 0.43 -19.78 -4.49
N ASP A 506 -0.03 -21.02 -4.45
CA ASP A 506 -1.16 -21.38 -3.61
C ASP A 506 -0.73 -21.51 -2.14
N TRP A 507 -1.17 -20.54 -1.33
CA TRP A 507 -0.96 -20.51 0.13
C TRP A 507 -2.11 -21.17 0.91
N THR A 508 -3.13 -21.70 0.22
CA THR A 508 -4.37 -22.17 0.84
C THR A 508 -4.14 -23.49 1.58
N ASP A 509 -4.55 -23.52 2.84
CA ASP A 509 -4.54 -24.71 3.67
C ASP A 509 -5.86 -25.49 3.55
N TYR A 510 -5.95 -26.35 2.54
CA TYR A 510 -7.11 -27.22 2.31
C TYR A 510 -7.24 -28.31 3.39
N GLU A 511 -6.12 -28.94 3.76
CA GLU A 511 -6.07 -30.04 4.74
C GLU A 511 -6.55 -29.60 6.12
N GLY A 512 -6.14 -28.42 6.61
CA GLY A 512 -6.56 -27.92 7.93
C GLY A 512 -8.07 -27.66 8.07
N VAL A 513 -8.77 -27.48 6.94
CA VAL A 513 -10.23 -27.28 6.88
C VAL A 513 -10.97 -28.58 6.54
N GLY A 514 -10.25 -29.65 6.19
CA GLY A 514 -10.81 -30.94 5.81
C GLY A 514 -11.40 -30.96 4.39
N VAL A 515 -10.89 -30.11 3.48
CA VAL A 515 -11.27 -30.09 2.07
C VAL A 515 -10.10 -30.55 1.20
N SER A 516 -10.41 -31.12 0.04
CA SER A 516 -9.43 -31.73 -0.86
C SER A 516 -8.92 -30.76 -1.92
N ASP A 517 -9.77 -29.84 -2.36
CA ASP A 517 -9.46 -28.90 -3.45
C ASP A 517 -10.20 -27.54 -3.31
N ALA A 518 -9.95 -26.67 -4.27
CA ALA A 518 -10.57 -25.34 -4.35
C ALA A 518 -12.07 -25.37 -4.65
N ALA A 519 -12.60 -26.45 -5.23
CA ALA A 519 -14.02 -26.58 -5.53
C ALA A 519 -14.82 -26.90 -4.26
N GLU A 520 -14.34 -27.85 -3.46
CA GLU A 520 -14.91 -28.15 -2.12
C GLU A 520 -14.84 -26.94 -1.19
N LEU A 521 -13.73 -26.18 -1.24
CA LEU A 521 -13.61 -24.92 -0.50
C LEU A 521 -14.65 -23.88 -0.96
N GLY A 522 -14.91 -23.80 -2.26
CA GLY A 522 -15.94 -22.92 -2.82
C GLY A 522 -17.35 -23.26 -2.30
N LEU A 523 -17.67 -24.54 -2.19
CA LEU A 523 -18.95 -25.01 -1.62
C LEU A 523 -19.08 -24.62 -0.14
N ARG A 524 -17.99 -24.74 0.64
CA ARG A 524 -17.98 -24.33 2.05
C ARG A 524 -18.19 -22.82 2.21
N VAL A 525 -17.55 -22.01 1.37
CA VAL A 525 -17.75 -20.55 1.37
C VAL A 525 -19.21 -20.19 1.05
N HIS A 526 -19.83 -20.90 0.10
CA HIS A 526 -21.24 -20.74 -0.22
C HIS A 526 -22.16 -21.12 0.95
N GLU A 527 -21.92 -22.25 1.61
CA GLU A 527 -22.67 -22.65 2.81
C GLU A 527 -22.57 -21.61 3.93
N LEU A 528 -21.37 -21.10 4.21
CA LEU A 528 -21.16 -20.06 5.23
C LEU A 528 -21.88 -18.75 4.91
N LEU A 529 -21.86 -18.32 3.65
CA LEU A 529 -22.60 -17.13 3.24
C LEU A 529 -24.12 -17.34 3.32
N ASP A 530 -24.62 -18.56 3.14
CA ASP A 530 -26.04 -18.88 3.35
C ASP A 530 -26.40 -18.90 4.84
N VAL A 531 -25.52 -19.36 5.73
CA VAL A 531 -25.72 -19.27 7.20
C VAL A 531 -26.03 -17.83 7.61
N PHE A 532 -25.33 -16.84 7.02
CA PHE A 532 -25.56 -15.41 7.28
C PHE A 532 -26.60 -14.76 6.34
N GLY A 533 -27.25 -15.52 5.47
CA GLY A 533 -28.28 -15.01 4.55
C GLY A 533 -27.76 -14.03 3.49
N CYS A 534 -26.48 -14.14 3.13
CA CYS A 534 -25.77 -13.21 2.24
C CYS A 534 -25.50 -13.79 0.84
N THR A 535 -25.88 -15.05 0.59
CA THR A 535 -25.67 -15.70 -0.72
C THR A 535 -26.31 -14.94 -1.87
N GLN A 536 -27.51 -14.40 -1.66
CA GLN A 536 -28.20 -13.62 -2.69
C GLN A 536 -27.48 -12.30 -2.99
N ASP A 537 -26.88 -11.65 -1.98
CA ASP A 537 -26.08 -10.43 -2.18
C ASP A 537 -24.89 -10.70 -3.13
N ILE A 538 -24.23 -11.86 -3.00
CA ILE A 538 -23.12 -12.25 -3.89
C ILE A 538 -23.61 -12.45 -5.32
N TYR A 539 -24.74 -13.13 -5.51
CA TYR A 539 -25.34 -13.29 -6.82
C TYR A 539 -25.75 -11.95 -7.44
N GLU A 540 -26.29 -11.03 -6.65
CA GLU A 540 -26.65 -9.68 -7.12
C GLU A 540 -25.43 -8.86 -7.55
N LEU A 541 -24.32 -8.96 -6.81
CA LEU A 541 -23.03 -8.37 -7.18
C LEU A 541 -22.50 -9.00 -8.48
N GLY A 542 -22.55 -10.33 -8.60
CA GLY A 542 -22.18 -11.02 -9.83
C GLY A 542 -23.02 -10.58 -11.04
N LEU A 543 -24.33 -10.38 -10.84
CA LEU A 543 -25.23 -9.86 -11.88
C LEU A 543 -24.89 -8.42 -12.27
N GLY A 544 -24.44 -7.61 -11.31
CA GLY A 544 -23.97 -6.24 -11.55
C GLY A 544 -22.59 -6.16 -12.23
N GLY A 545 -21.80 -7.24 -12.17
CA GLY A 545 -20.48 -7.32 -12.80
C GLY A 545 -20.53 -7.07 -14.30
N ARG A 546 -19.57 -6.30 -14.83
CA ARG A 546 -19.47 -5.99 -16.27
C ARG A 546 -18.74 -7.09 -17.03
N VAL A 547 -19.25 -7.43 -18.21
CA VAL A 547 -18.62 -8.41 -19.11
C VAL A 547 -17.55 -7.72 -19.95
N MET A 548 -16.27 -7.97 -19.65
CA MET A 548 -15.13 -7.35 -20.33
C MET A 548 -14.33 -8.39 -21.15
N PRO A 549 -13.73 -8.02 -22.30
CA PRO A 549 -12.86 -8.92 -23.06
C PRO A 549 -11.52 -9.20 -22.33
N PRO A 550 -10.89 -10.37 -22.53
CA PRO A 550 -11.32 -11.48 -23.41
C PRO A 550 -12.35 -12.40 -22.73
N VAL A 551 -13.45 -12.67 -23.43
CA VAL A 551 -14.46 -13.66 -23.02
C VAL A 551 -14.24 -14.94 -23.84
N SER A 552 -14.24 -16.10 -23.18
CA SER A 552 -14.08 -17.38 -23.88
C SER A 552 -15.32 -17.68 -24.74
N ALA A 553 -15.12 -18.36 -25.88
CA ALA A 553 -16.23 -18.73 -26.78
C ALA A 553 -17.33 -19.53 -26.05
N GLN A 554 -16.94 -20.40 -25.12
CA GLN A 554 -17.87 -21.16 -24.28
C GLN A 554 -18.70 -20.27 -23.35
N ALA A 555 -18.09 -19.24 -22.74
CA ALA A 555 -18.83 -18.29 -21.89
C ALA A 555 -19.81 -17.45 -22.73
N THR A 556 -19.42 -17.03 -23.93
CA THR A 556 -20.28 -16.33 -24.89
C THR A 556 -21.53 -17.14 -25.22
N GLU A 557 -21.36 -18.41 -25.62
CA GLU A 557 -22.46 -19.31 -25.96
C GLU A 557 -23.41 -19.55 -24.77
N ARG A 558 -22.85 -19.73 -23.57
CA ARG A 558 -23.66 -19.93 -22.36
C ARG A 558 -24.47 -18.69 -22.00
N ILE A 559 -23.91 -17.48 -22.10
CA ILE A 559 -24.65 -16.22 -21.82
C ILE A 559 -25.82 -16.06 -22.79
N ILE A 560 -25.60 -16.29 -24.09
CA ILE A 560 -26.66 -16.21 -25.12
C ILE A 560 -27.74 -17.28 -24.87
N THR A 561 -27.33 -18.50 -24.52
CA THR A 561 -28.26 -19.58 -24.18
C THR A 561 -29.10 -19.22 -22.95
N ALA A 562 -28.46 -18.73 -21.89
CA ALA A 562 -29.15 -18.31 -20.66
C ALA A 562 -30.10 -17.13 -20.91
N ARG A 563 -29.74 -16.15 -21.76
CA ARG A 563 -30.63 -15.07 -22.21
C ARG A 563 -31.93 -15.62 -22.80
N ARG A 564 -31.84 -16.63 -23.68
CA ARG A 564 -33.02 -17.27 -24.28
C ARG A 564 -33.88 -18.00 -23.23
N VAL A 565 -33.25 -18.64 -22.25
CA VAL A 565 -33.95 -19.27 -21.11
C VAL A 565 -34.67 -18.24 -20.25
N VAL A 566 -34.03 -17.12 -19.92
CA VAL A 566 -34.65 -16.00 -19.17
C VAL A 566 -35.88 -15.48 -19.90
N ALA A 567 -35.78 -15.23 -21.21
CA ALA A 567 -36.90 -14.77 -22.02
C ALA A 567 -38.06 -15.79 -22.03
N ALA A 568 -37.77 -17.09 -22.14
CA ALA A 568 -38.77 -18.15 -22.10
C ALA A 568 -39.46 -18.26 -20.74
N GLU A 569 -38.72 -18.12 -19.63
CA GLU A 569 -39.29 -18.14 -18.28
C GLU A 569 -40.18 -16.93 -18.00
N LEU A 570 -39.77 -15.73 -18.42
CA LEU A 570 -40.60 -14.52 -18.30
C LEU A 570 -41.93 -14.68 -19.06
N ALA A 571 -41.88 -15.27 -20.26
CA ALA A 571 -43.08 -15.59 -21.02
C ALA A 571 -43.96 -16.65 -20.32
N ARG A 572 -43.35 -17.69 -19.73
CA ARG A 572 -44.06 -18.79 -19.04
C ARG A 572 -44.85 -18.29 -17.82
N VAL A 573 -44.27 -17.40 -17.02
CA VAL A 573 -44.90 -16.89 -15.78
C VAL A 573 -45.91 -15.75 -16.07
N LYS A 574 -46.15 -15.42 -17.36
CA LYS A 574 -46.95 -14.25 -17.78
C LYS A 574 -46.44 -12.93 -17.17
N LEU A 575 -45.13 -12.86 -16.95
CA LEU A 575 -44.43 -11.69 -16.42
C LEU A 575 -43.54 -11.04 -17.49
N GLY A 576 -43.80 -11.32 -18.78
CA GLY A 576 -43.09 -10.73 -19.91
C GLY A 576 -43.15 -9.20 -19.90
N ASP A 577 -44.23 -8.62 -19.39
CA ASP A 577 -44.41 -7.16 -19.29
C ASP A 577 -43.47 -6.50 -18.26
N LEU A 578 -42.76 -7.30 -17.43
CA LEU A 578 -41.76 -6.76 -16.49
C LEU A 578 -40.52 -6.22 -17.20
N ILE A 579 -40.18 -6.73 -18.39
CA ILE A 579 -39.01 -6.32 -19.14
C ILE A 579 -39.45 -5.89 -20.54
N GLU A 580 -39.12 -4.67 -20.93
CA GLU A 580 -39.26 -4.22 -22.30
C GLU A 580 -38.00 -4.61 -23.09
N PRO A 581 -38.08 -5.59 -24.02
CA PRO A 581 -36.90 -6.10 -24.70
C PRO A 581 -36.36 -5.11 -25.73
N PHE A 582 -35.05 -5.16 -25.96
CA PHE A 582 -34.39 -4.40 -27.02
C PHE A 582 -34.72 -5.01 -28.39
N VAL A 583 -35.40 -4.23 -29.22
CA VAL A 583 -35.77 -4.60 -30.61
C VAL A 583 -35.34 -3.46 -31.52
N LEU A 584 -34.61 -3.79 -32.59
CA LEU A 584 -33.96 -2.80 -33.46
C LEU A 584 -34.92 -1.76 -34.03
N ASP A 585 -36.11 -2.18 -34.46
CA ASP A 585 -37.09 -1.32 -35.11
C ASP A 585 -38.14 -0.73 -34.15
N ARG A 586 -37.97 -0.92 -32.83
CA ARG A 586 -38.92 -0.45 -31.81
C ARG A 586 -38.25 0.50 -30.82
N TYR A 587 -38.97 1.56 -30.45
CA TYR A 587 -38.57 2.43 -29.36
C TYR A 587 -38.83 1.74 -28.01
N ASN A 588 -37.85 1.73 -27.12
CA ASN A 588 -37.98 1.17 -25.77
C ASN A 588 -38.30 2.30 -24.78
N ARG A 589 -39.52 2.32 -24.24
CA ARG A 589 -39.98 3.41 -23.37
C ARG A 589 -39.29 3.43 -22.02
N ASN A 590 -38.76 2.31 -21.56
CA ASN A 590 -38.00 2.19 -20.31
C ASN A 590 -36.49 2.46 -20.49
N ALA A 591 -36.01 2.77 -21.70
CA ALA A 591 -34.64 3.18 -21.96
C ALA A 591 -34.55 4.70 -22.18
N SER A 592 -33.37 5.27 -21.92
CA SER A 592 -33.12 6.70 -22.20
C SER A 592 -33.20 7.01 -23.70
N ILE A 593 -33.41 8.28 -24.06
CA ILE A 593 -33.38 8.71 -25.47
C ILE A 593 -32.03 8.39 -26.11
N VAL A 594 -30.91 8.64 -25.41
CA VAL A 594 -29.57 8.33 -25.92
C VAL A 594 -29.35 6.83 -26.14
N GLU A 595 -29.83 5.99 -25.23
CA GLU A 595 -29.74 4.53 -25.37
C GLU A 595 -30.61 4.04 -26.53
N ASN A 596 -31.80 4.61 -26.71
CA ASN A 596 -32.64 4.35 -27.87
C ASN A 596 -32.00 4.84 -29.17
N MET A 597 -31.22 5.91 -29.16
CA MET A 597 -30.59 6.43 -30.36
C MET A 597 -29.34 5.62 -30.74
N ILE A 598 -28.45 5.32 -29.80
CA ILE A 598 -27.22 4.56 -30.08
C ILE A 598 -27.52 3.07 -30.25
N PHE A 599 -28.42 2.52 -29.45
CA PHE A 599 -28.79 1.10 -29.43
C PHE A 599 -27.57 0.18 -29.30
N GLY A 600 -26.71 0.50 -28.35
CA GLY A 600 -25.47 -0.20 -28.07
C GLY A 600 -24.89 0.15 -26.70
N THR A 601 -24.03 -0.72 -26.19
CA THR A 601 -23.29 -0.45 -24.96
C THR A 601 -22.15 0.51 -25.27
N ARG A 602 -22.01 1.56 -24.45
CA ARG A 602 -20.95 2.55 -24.57
C ARG A 602 -19.78 2.12 -23.69
N THR A 603 -18.63 1.88 -24.30
CA THR A 603 -17.39 1.47 -23.61
C THR A 603 -16.51 2.65 -23.22
N SER A 604 -16.76 3.83 -23.81
CA SER A 604 -16.10 5.10 -23.49
C SER A 604 -17.09 6.24 -23.26
N MET A 605 -16.61 7.36 -22.69
CA MET A 605 -17.42 8.56 -22.44
C MET A 605 -17.66 9.40 -23.71
N ARG A 606 -17.18 8.95 -24.89
CA ARG A 606 -17.26 9.71 -26.15
C ARG A 606 -18.71 9.96 -26.60
N PHE A 607 -19.60 9.01 -26.31
CA PHE A 607 -21.03 9.06 -26.68
C PHE A 607 -21.95 9.12 -25.45
N ASP A 608 -21.48 9.74 -24.36
CA ASP A 608 -22.33 10.03 -23.19
C ASP A 608 -23.30 11.17 -23.46
N SER A 609 -24.40 11.24 -22.71
CA SER A 609 -25.43 12.28 -22.89
C SER A 609 -24.85 13.71 -22.87
N ALA A 610 -23.84 13.95 -22.03
CA ALA A 610 -23.17 15.25 -21.91
C ALA A 610 -22.19 15.57 -23.05
N THR A 611 -21.66 14.57 -23.75
CA THR A 611 -20.61 14.73 -24.78
C THR A 611 -21.14 14.56 -26.21
N LEU A 612 -22.26 13.86 -26.37
CA LEU A 612 -22.81 13.44 -27.66
C LEU A 612 -23.10 14.62 -28.61
N LEU A 613 -23.58 15.75 -28.10
CA LEU A 613 -23.85 16.92 -28.95
C LEU A 613 -22.58 17.50 -29.59
N PHE A 614 -21.41 17.38 -28.95
CA PHE A 614 -20.16 17.94 -29.45
C PHE A 614 -19.27 16.92 -30.18
N GLU A 615 -19.57 15.64 -30.06
CA GLU A 615 -18.90 14.61 -30.84
C GLU A 615 -19.25 14.82 -32.33
N PRO A 616 -18.27 15.07 -33.22
CA PRO A 616 -18.56 15.53 -34.58
C PRO A 616 -19.44 14.58 -35.40
N TYR A 617 -19.28 13.27 -35.21
CA TYR A 617 -20.06 12.26 -35.91
C TYR A 617 -21.50 12.23 -35.38
N ALA A 618 -21.69 12.17 -34.06
CA ALA A 618 -23.00 12.20 -33.43
C ALA A 618 -23.76 13.50 -33.72
N HIS A 619 -23.07 14.65 -33.67
CA HIS A 619 -23.63 15.96 -34.02
C HIS A 619 -24.15 15.97 -35.47
N SER A 620 -23.40 15.39 -36.40
CA SER A 620 -23.81 15.31 -37.82
C SER A 620 -25.11 14.51 -38.00
N ILE A 621 -25.32 13.46 -37.20
CA ILE A 621 -26.54 12.65 -37.22
C ILE A 621 -27.71 13.41 -36.60
N LEU A 622 -27.50 14.02 -35.42
CA LEU A 622 -28.53 14.84 -34.77
C LEU A 622 -29.00 15.96 -35.69
N LYS A 623 -28.09 16.58 -36.43
CA LYS A 623 -28.40 17.62 -37.41
C LYS A 623 -29.13 17.06 -38.63
N ALA A 624 -28.67 15.94 -39.19
CA ALA A 624 -29.27 15.32 -40.37
C ALA A 624 -30.73 14.86 -40.12
N GLU A 625 -31.02 14.33 -38.93
CA GLU A 625 -32.38 13.91 -38.53
C GLU A 625 -33.21 15.04 -37.92
N ALA A 626 -32.62 16.24 -37.80
CA ALA A 626 -33.17 17.45 -37.21
C ALA A 626 -33.74 17.20 -35.79
N LEU A 627 -32.89 16.63 -34.93
CA LEU A 627 -33.16 16.28 -33.53
C LEU A 627 -32.69 17.34 -32.53
N ILE A 628 -31.74 18.21 -32.87
CA ILE A 628 -31.12 19.17 -31.93
C ILE A 628 -32.18 20.10 -31.30
N GLU A 629 -32.92 20.84 -32.13
CA GLU A 629 -33.95 21.78 -31.67
C GLU A 629 -35.07 21.10 -30.86
N PRO A 630 -35.70 19.98 -31.31
CA PRO A 630 -36.66 19.25 -30.49
C PRO A 630 -36.13 18.77 -29.14
N LEU A 631 -34.87 18.33 -29.07
CA LEU A 631 -34.25 17.88 -27.83
C LEU A 631 -33.93 19.07 -26.92
N ALA A 632 -33.49 20.20 -27.46
CA ALA A 632 -33.26 21.42 -26.68
C ALA A 632 -34.58 21.97 -26.09
N GLU A 633 -35.67 22.00 -26.89
CA GLU A 633 -37.00 22.38 -26.41
C GLU A 633 -37.51 21.44 -25.31
N MET A 634 -37.33 20.12 -25.49
CA MET A 634 -37.65 19.13 -24.47
C MET A 634 -36.84 19.38 -23.19
N GLY A 635 -35.53 19.63 -23.30
CA GLY A 635 -34.66 19.98 -22.19
C GLY A 635 -35.15 21.22 -21.44
N GLY A 636 -35.58 22.26 -22.17
CA GLY A 636 -36.14 23.47 -21.56
C GLY A 636 -37.42 23.22 -20.77
N ARG A 637 -38.31 22.35 -21.27
CA ARG A 637 -39.51 21.92 -20.53
C ARG A 637 -39.14 21.11 -19.29
N ILE A 638 -38.17 20.19 -19.39
CA ILE A 638 -37.66 19.43 -18.24
C ILE A 638 -37.15 20.40 -17.16
N VAL A 639 -36.32 21.38 -17.54
CA VAL A 639 -35.79 22.39 -16.61
C VAL A 639 -36.93 23.17 -15.93
N ALA A 640 -37.89 23.68 -16.70
CA ALA A 640 -39.01 24.44 -16.15
C ALA A 640 -39.82 23.62 -15.14
N THR A 641 -40.19 22.38 -15.50
CA THR A 641 -41.00 21.52 -14.63
C THR A 641 -40.23 21.01 -13.41
N VAL A 642 -38.95 20.65 -13.55
CA VAL A 642 -38.14 20.16 -12.43
C VAL A 642 -37.85 21.28 -11.44
N VAL A 643 -37.49 22.48 -11.91
CA VAL A 643 -37.27 23.63 -11.02
C VAL A 643 -38.55 24.01 -10.28
N GLU A 644 -39.71 23.95 -10.95
CA GLU A 644 -41.01 24.19 -10.31
C GLU A 644 -41.35 23.13 -9.24
N ILE A 645 -41.21 21.84 -9.56
CA ILE A 645 -41.53 20.74 -8.62
C ILE A 645 -40.66 20.78 -7.37
N PHE A 646 -39.39 21.15 -7.50
CA PHE A 646 -38.41 21.15 -6.41
C PHE A 646 -38.17 22.53 -5.81
N ALA A 647 -38.97 23.54 -6.17
CA ALA A 647 -38.88 24.88 -5.62
C ALA A 647 -39.04 24.86 -4.08
N GLY A 648 -38.04 25.36 -3.36
CA GLY A 648 -38.07 25.46 -1.89
C GLY A 648 -37.55 24.26 -1.11
N LEU A 649 -37.04 23.20 -1.77
CA LEU A 649 -36.37 22.09 -1.08
C LEU A 649 -34.89 22.39 -0.79
N PRO A 650 -34.34 21.88 0.34
CA PRO A 650 -32.91 22.00 0.65
C PRO A 650 -32.01 21.31 -0.40
N GLN A 651 -30.80 21.84 -0.62
CA GLN A 651 -29.81 21.21 -1.51
C GLN A 651 -29.48 19.78 -1.05
N GLY A 652 -29.36 18.85 -2.01
CA GLY A 652 -29.04 17.44 -1.74
C GLY A 652 -30.20 16.62 -1.18
N HIS A 653 -31.45 17.09 -1.29
CA HIS A 653 -32.61 16.33 -0.85
C HIS A 653 -32.73 14.99 -1.62
N ALA A 654 -32.93 13.88 -0.90
CA ALA A 654 -32.96 12.53 -1.46
C ALA A 654 -34.01 12.30 -2.58
N LEU A 655 -35.03 13.17 -2.66
CA LEU A 655 -36.01 13.13 -3.75
C LEU A 655 -35.42 13.55 -5.10
N PHE A 656 -34.42 14.44 -5.14
CA PHE A 656 -33.79 14.88 -6.38
C PHE A 656 -32.94 13.77 -7.02
N GLU A 657 -32.20 13.01 -6.20
CA GLU A 657 -31.40 11.87 -6.68
C GLU A 657 -32.25 10.83 -7.42
N ARG A 658 -33.51 10.64 -7.00
CA ARG A 658 -34.46 9.73 -7.66
C ARG A 658 -34.87 10.20 -9.06
N TYR A 659 -34.79 11.50 -9.36
CA TYR A 659 -35.11 12.09 -10.66
C TYR A 659 -33.89 12.30 -11.58
N SER A 660 -32.68 11.87 -11.18
CA SER A 660 -31.46 12.08 -11.97
C SER A 660 -31.61 11.66 -13.44
N PHE A 661 -31.14 12.54 -14.33
CA PHE A 661 -31.13 12.42 -15.79
C PHE A 661 -29.75 11.95 -16.34
N GLY A 662 -28.79 11.63 -15.47
CA GLY A 662 -27.49 11.08 -15.89
C GLY A 662 -26.52 12.06 -16.58
N ALA A 663 -26.83 13.36 -16.64
CA ALA A 663 -26.01 14.39 -17.28
C ALA A 663 -25.00 15.10 -16.35
N GLY A 664 -24.87 14.67 -15.09
CA GLY A 664 -23.97 15.32 -14.11
C GLY A 664 -24.39 16.73 -13.68
N LEU A 665 -25.60 17.15 -14.02
CA LEU A 665 -26.16 18.45 -13.68
C LEU A 665 -26.79 18.40 -12.28
N ASP A 666 -26.36 19.32 -11.41
CA ASP A 666 -26.94 19.51 -10.09
C ASP A 666 -28.14 20.49 -10.13
N PHE A 667 -28.81 20.64 -8.99
CA PHE A 667 -29.98 21.50 -8.89
C PHE A 667 -29.62 23.00 -9.06
N GLU A 668 -28.38 23.39 -8.76
CA GLU A 668 -27.92 24.78 -8.96
C GLU A 668 -27.85 25.11 -10.44
N ARG A 669 -27.22 24.25 -11.23
CA ARG A 669 -27.13 24.42 -12.69
C ARG A 669 -28.51 24.40 -13.36
N LEU A 670 -29.45 23.58 -12.88
CA LEU A 670 -30.83 23.59 -13.38
C LEU A 670 -31.54 24.92 -13.12
N ASN A 671 -31.34 25.54 -11.95
CA ASN A 671 -31.90 26.87 -11.64
C ASN A 671 -31.27 27.97 -12.52
N GLU A 672 -29.97 27.88 -12.77
CA GLU A 672 -29.27 28.79 -13.68
C GLU A 672 -29.86 28.70 -15.10
N LEU A 673 -30.03 27.47 -15.62
CA LEU A 673 -30.65 27.21 -16.92
C LEU A 673 -32.08 27.76 -16.99
N ALA A 674 -32.89 27.57 -15.93
CA ALA A 674 -34.24 28.13 -15.86
C ALA A 674 -34.24 29.67 -15.92
N GLY A 675 -33.29 30.31 -15.22
CA GLY A 675 -33.11 31.76 -15.24
C GLY A 675 -32.66 32.30 -16.60
N ILE A 676 -31.79 31.57 -17.31
CA ILE A 676 -31.38 31.88 -18.69
C ILE A 676 -32.58 31.78 -19.63
N LEU A 677 -33.30 30.65 -19.58
CA LEU A 677 -34.47 30.39 -20.42
C LEU A 677 -35.61 31.40 -20.20
N ALA A 678 -35.84 31.84 -18.97
CA ALA A 678 -36.86 32.84 -18.65
C ALA A 678 -36.58 34.23 -19.28
N LYS A 679 -35.31 34.54 -19.57
CA LYS A 679 -34.88 35.82 -20.16
C LYS A 679 -34.55 35.71 -21.65
N HIS A 680 -34.59 34.50 -22.22
CA HIS A 680 -34.15 34.22 -23.57
C HIS A 680 -35.23 34.61 -24.60
N ASP A 681 -34.85 35.36 -25.62
CA ASP A 681 -35.70 35.63 -26.78
C ASP A 681 -35.60 34.44 -27.76
N MET A 682 -36.71 33.75 -27.99
CA MET A 682 -36.83 32.60 -28.88
C MET A 682 -36.37 32.85 -30.33
N ARG A 683 -36.17 34.12 -30.72
CA ARG A 683 -35.64 34.50 -32.06
C ARG A 683 -34.12 34.48 -32.14
N VAL A 684 -33.43 34.39 -31.01
CA VAL A 684 -31.96 34.38 -30.91
C VAL A 684 -31.52 32.94 -30.64
N PRO A 685 -30.48 32.41 -31.33
CA PRO A 685 -29.95 31.10 -31.00
C PRO A 685 -29.46 31.03 -29.54
N LEU A 686 -29.68 29.90 -28.89
CA LEU A 686 -29.08 29.63 -27.58
C LEU A 686 -27.56 29.63 -27.70
N ASP A 687 -26.87 29.98 -26.61
CA ASP A 687 -25.44 29.75 -26.53
C ASP A 687 -25.16 28.24 -26.55
N LEU A 688 -23.99 27.88 -27.08
CA LEU A 688 -23.60 26.48 -27.29
C LEU A 688 -23.56 25.67 -26.00
N GLU A 689 -23.30 26.30 -24.85
CA GLU A 689 -23.21 25.62 -23.57
C GLU A 689 -24.60 25.31 -22.99
N THR A 690 -25.52 26.27 -23.05
CA THR A 690 -26.92 26.06 -22.69
C THR A 690 -27.58 25.04 -23.60
N GLU A 691 -27.36 25.12 -24.92
CA GLU A 691 -27.90 24.12 -25.87
C GLU A 691 -27.38 22.71 -25.56
N ARG A 692 -26.09 22.56 -25.22
CA ARG A 692 -25.51 21.29 -24.74
C ARG A 692 -26.27 20.78 -23.53
N ASP A 693 -26.41 21.58 -22.48
CA ASP A 693 -26.98 21.11 -21.22
C ASP A 693 -28.45 20.70 -21.39
N LEU A 694 -29.22 21.43 -22.20
CA LEU A 694 -30.62 21.10 -22.50
C LEU A 694 -30.74 19.81 -23.32
N VAL A 695 -29.93 19.65 -24.37
CA VAL A 695 -29.90 18.41 -25.17
C VAL A 695 -29.45 17.23 -24.32
N ALA A 696 -28.44 17.40 -23.45
CA ALA A 696 -27.96 16.36 -22.54
C ALA A 696 -29.04 15.89 -21.56
N LEU A 697 -29.84 16.83 -21.01
CA LEU A 697 -30.99 16.51 -20.16
C LEU A 697 -32.04 15.70 -20.91
N ALA A 698 -32.40 16.12 -22.13
CA ALA A 698 -33.35 15.40 -22.97
C ALA A 698 -32.83 14.02 -23.35
N LEU A 699 -31.56 13.88 -23.73
CA LEU A 699 -30.92 12.61 -24.04
C LEU A 699 -30.97 11.61 -22.87
N GLY A 700 -30.90 12.11 -21.63
CA GLY A 700 -31.02 11.32 -20.40
C GLY A 700 -32.46 11.01 -19.94
N TYR A 701 -33.47 11.49 -20.66
CA TYR A 701 -34.88 11.37 -20.29
C TYR A 701 -35.42 9.93 -20.46
N ILE A 702 -36.22 9.47 -19.49
CA ILE A 702 -36.93 8.19 -19.49
C ILE A 702 -38.39 8.43 -19.08
N GLU A 703 -39.31 8.28 -20.03
CA GLU A 703 -40.71 8.69 -19.88
C GLU A 703 -41.41 8.04 -18.65
N PRO A 704 -41.41 6.71 -18.43
CA PRO A 704 -42.00 6.09 -17.25
C PRO A 704 -41.36 6.48 -15.90
N LYS A 705 -40.07 6.84 -15.89
CA LYS A 705 -39.33 7.25 -14.69
C LYS A 705 -39.65 8.69 -14.30
N HIS A 706 -39.63 9.60 -15.27
CA HIS A 706 -39.75 11.04 -15.04
C HIS A 706 -41.19 11.55 -15.14
N ARG A 707 -42.07 10.84 -15.87
CA ARG A 707 -43.52 11.10 -15.96
C ARG A 707 -43.89 12.52 -16.40
N LEU A 708 -43.18 13.04 -17.41
CA LEU A 708 -43.39 14.41 -17.93
C LEU A 708 -44.20 14.44 -19.24
N ASN A 709 -44.48 13.28 -19.84
CA ASN A 709 -45.24 13.12 -21.08
C ASN A 709 -44.69 13.97 -22.24
N LEU A 710 -43.38 13.86 -22.46
CA LEU A 710 -42.65 14.70 -23.42
C LEU A 710 -42.31 13.96 -24.73
N ILE A 711 -42.45 12.63 -24.78
CA ILE A 711 -42.15 11.83 -25.97
C ILE A 711 -43.42 11.62 -26.81
N ASP A 712 -43.41 12.09 -28.06
CA ASP A 712 -44.45 11.86 -29.06
C ASP A 712 -44.01 10.87 -30.17
N GLU A 713 -44.96 10.33 -30.93
CA GLU A 713 -44.68 9.36 -32.01
C GLU A 713 -43.79 9.94 -33.13
N ARG A 714 -43.76 11.27 -33.29
CA ARG A 714 -42.92 11.93 -34.30
C ARG A 714 -41.46 11.92 -33.87
N LEU A 715 -41.19 12.22 -32.60
CA LEU A 715 -39.88 12.18 -32.00
C LEU A 715 -39.36 10.73 -31.92
N GLU A 716 -40.19 9.77 -31.52
CA GLU A 716 -39.83 8.34 -31.54
C GLU A 716 -39.32 7.91 -32.93
N ARG A 717 -40.07 8.25 -34.00
CA ARG A 717 -39.65 7.94 -35.38
C ARG A 717 -38.36 8.63 -35.81
N ARG A 718 -38.08 9.86 -35.34
CA ARG A 718 -36.81 10.55 -35.61
C ARG A 718 -35.65 9.86 -34.90
N ILE A 719 -35.84 9.48 -33.64
CA ILE A 719 -34.81 8.77 -32.86
C ILE A 719 -34.49 7.41 -33.51
N LEU A 720 -35.49 6.67 -34.00
CA LEU A 720 -35.26 5.41 -34.72
C LEU A 720 -34.53 5.60 -36.06
N ARG A 721 -34.75 6.69 -36.78
CA ARG A 721 -33.95 7.02 -37.98
C ARG A 721 -32.52 7.40 -37.62
N ALA A 722 -32.32 8.17 -36.55
CA ALA A 722 -30.99 8.46 -36.03
C ALA A 722 -30.26 7.17 -35.62
N ARG A 723 -30.95 6.20 -35.02
CA ARG A 723 -30.42 4.85 -34.72
C ARG A 723 -29.90 4.15 -35.96
N ALA A 724 -30.71 4.10 -37.02
CA ALA A 724 -30.28 3.49 -38.28
C ALA A 724 -29.03 4.19 -38.87
N SER A 725 -28.96 5.52 -38.78
CA SER A 725 -27.80 6.31 -39.20
C SER A 725 -26.55 6.06 -38.34
N PHE A 726 -26.72 5.93 -37.01
CA PHE A 726 -25.66 5.58 -36.07
C PHE A 726 -25.07 4.21 -36.38
N HIS A 727 -25.92 3.20 -36.58
CA HIS A 727 -25.48 1.85 -36.85
C HIS A 727 -24.77 1.72 -38.21
N LYS A 728 -25.22 2.47 -39.23
CA LYS A 728 -24.68 2.34 -40.59
C LYS A 728 -23.37 3.07 -40.82
N HIS A 729 -23.16 4.21 -40.16
CA HIS A 729 -22.09 5.14 -40.50
C HIS A 729 -21.04 5.32 -39.39
N LEU A 730 -20.99 4.45 -38.37
CA LEU A 730 -20.04 4.57 -37.26
C LEU A 730 -18.60 4.56 -37.82
N PRO A 731 -17.77 5.59 -37.53
CA PRO A 731 -16.45 5.67 -38.12
C PRO A 731 -15.49 4.68 -37.45
N ALA A 732 -14.46 4.26 -38.19
CA ALA A 732 -13.56 3.18 -37.76
C ALA A 732 -12.78 3.49 -36.47
N ASP A 733 -12.50 4.78 -36.20
CA ASP A 733 -11.87 5.25 -34.97
C ASP A 733 -12.79 5.18 -33.75
N ALA A 734 -14.12 5.12 -33.96
CA ALA A 734 -15.13 5.01 -32.92
C ALA A 734 -15.70 3.58 -32.77
N ALA A 735 -15.25 2.63 -33.57
CA ALA A 735 -15.75 1.26 -33.56
C ALA A 735 -15.50 0.53 -32.21
N ALA A 736 -14.51 0.96 -31.44
CA ALA A 736 -14.23 0.42 -30.11
C ALA A 736 -15.06 1.08 -28.99
N ASP A 737 -15.73 2.20 -29.27
CA ASP A 737 -16.47 3.03 -28.30
C ASP A 737 -17.93 2.59 -28.11
N VAL A 738 -18.48 1.83 -29.07
CA VAL A 738 -19.88 1.35 -29.06
C VAL A 738 -19.95 -0.11 -29.51
N ASP A 739 -20.55 -0.96 -28.68
CA ASP A 739 -20.92 -2.33 -29.03
C ASP A 739 -22.43 -2.44 -29.24
N PHE A 740 -22.87 -2.54 -30.49
CA PHE A 740 -24.29 -2.52 -30.85
C PHE A 740 -25.05 -3.73 -30.31
N TYR A 741 -26.30 -3.51 -29.89
CA TYR A 741 -27.14 -4.56 -29.34
C TYR A 741 -27.52 -5.57 -30.43
N ASP A 742 -27.10 -6.81 -30.23
CA ASP A 742 -27.36 -7.95 -31.11
C ASP A 742 -27.84 -9.14 -30.25
N PRO A 743 -29.03 -9.72 -30.52
CA PRO A 743 -29.58 -10.79 -29.71
C PRO A 743 -28.74 -12.07 -29.74
N ASP A 744 -27.87 -12.24 -30.74
CA ASP A 744 -26.97 -13.39 -30.89
C ASP A 744 -25.52 -13.06 -30.49
N LYS A 745 -25.26 -11.90 -29.89
CA LYS A 745 -23.96 -11.52 -29.31
C LYS A 745 -24.08 -11.10 -27.85
N VAL A 746 -22.95 -11.22 -27.15
CA VAL A 746 -22.78 -10.68 -25.80
C VAL A 746 -22.49 -9.19 -25.91
N MET A 747 -23.19 -8.38 -25.11
CA MET A 747 -22.99 -6.94 -24.99
C MET A 747 -21.77 -6.68 -24.11
N LEU A 748 -20.62 -6.37 -24.71
CA LEU A 748 -19.39 -6.09 -24.00
C LEU A 748 -19.48 -4.74 -23.27
N GLY A 749 -18.96 -4.68 -22.05
CA GLY A 749 -19.05 -3.52 -21.15
C GLY A 749 -20.37 -3.42 -20.38
N ALA A 750 -21.41 -4.16 -20.79
CA ALA A 750 -22.68 -4.22 -20.08
C ALA A 750 -22.60 -5.19 -18.89
N SER A 751 -23.52 -5.03 -17.93
CA SER A 751 -23.61 -5.96 -16.81
C SER A 751 -24.03 -7.36 -17.28
N VAL A 752 -23.72 -8.40 -16.48
CA VAL A 752 -24.25 -9.75 -16.73
C VAL A 752 -25.78 -9.71 -16.73
N ARG A 753 -26.38 -8.93 -15.83
CA ARG A 753 -27.84 -8.72 -15.77
C ARG A 753 -28.40 -8.17 -17.08
N ASP A 754 -27.83 -7.08 -17.59
CA ASP A 754 -28.28 -6.49 -18.86
C ASP A 754 -28.10 -7.47 -20.01
N ASN A 755 -27.00 -8.22 -20.03
CA ASN A 755 -26.75 -9.28 -21.01
C ASN A 755 -27.81 -10.39 -21.01
N LEU A 756 -28.30 -10.78 -19.84
CA LEU A 756 -29.29 -11.84 -19.70
C LEU A 756 -30.72 -11.36 -19.96
N MET A 757 -31.05 -10.14 -19.55
CA MET A 757 -32.38 -9.55 -19.76
C MET A 757 -32.58 -9.10 -21.21
N PHE A 758 -31.51 -8.59 -21.85
CA PHE A 758 -31.55 -7.96 -23.18
C PHE A 758 -32.73 -6.98 -23.33
N GLY A 759 -32.89 -6.12 -22.32
CA GLY A 759 -34.00 -5.18 -22.21
C GLY A 759 -33.92 -4.35 -20.93
N ARG A 760 -34.93 -3.50 -20.71
CA ARG A 760 -35.04 -2.65 -19.51
C ARG A 760 -36.25 -3.06 -18.68
N ILE A 761 -36.09 -3.03 -17.35
CA ILE A 761 -37.16 -3.34 -16.42
C ILE A 761 -38.17 -2.18 -16.43
N GLY A 762 -39.46 -2.51 -16.48
CA GLY A 762 -40.56 -1.55 -16.50
C GLY A 762 -40.60 -0.66 -15.25
N TYR A 763 -40.51 0.67 -15.42
CA TYR A 763 -40.73 1.58 -14.30
C TYR A 763 -42.23 1.65 -13.95
N GLY A 764 -42.54 1.63 -12.65
CA GLY A 764 -43.91 1.71 -12.15
C GLY A 764 -44.59 0.38 -11.85
N ILE A 765 -43.91 -0.75 -12.11
CA ILE A 765 -44.39 -2.08 -11.69
C ILE A 765 -43.80 -2.42 -10.31
N PRO A 766 -44.63 -2.62 -9.27
CA PRO A 766 -44.15 -2.96 -7.93
C PRO A 766 -43.31 -4.25 -7.93
N GLU A 767 -42.14 -4.19 -7.27
CA GLU A 767 -41.21 -5.30 -7.11
C GLU A 767 -40.65 -5.90 -8.40
N ALA A 768 -40.78 -5.23 -9.54
CA ALA A 768 -40.31 -5.76 -10.83
C ALA A 768 -38.82 -6.14 -10.80
N GLY A 769 -37.97 -5.30 -10.20
CA GLY A 769 -36.55 -5.59 -10.04
C GLY A 769 -36.26 -6.89 -9.28
N ARG A 770 -36.93 -7.10 -8.15
CA ARG A 770 -36.77 -8.30 -7.31
C ARG A 770 -37.26 -9.56 -8.05
N LYS A 771 -38.46 -9.50 -8.64
CA LYS A 771 -39.05 -10.62 -9.40
C LYS A 771 -38.19 -11.00 -10.61
N VAL A 772 -37.66 -10.00 -11.34
CA VAL A 772 -36.76 -10.24 -12.47
C VAL A 772 -35.46 -10.87 -12.00
N ALA A 773 -34.87 -10.40 -10.89
CA ALA A 773 -33.65 -10.99 -10.34
C ALA A 773 -33.85 -12.47 -9.97
N GLU A 774 -34.97 -12.82 -9.32
CA GLU A 774 -35.31 -14.22 -8.98
C GLU A 774 -35.45 -15.10 -10.23
N ILE A 775 -36.12 -14.62 -11.27
CA ILE A 775 -36.27 -15.37 -12.54
C ILE A 775 -34.92 -15.54 -13.24
N VAL A 776 -34.10 -14.49 -13.28
CA VAL A 776 -32.75 -14.54 -13.87
C VAL A 776 -31.88 -15.55 -13.14
N LEU A 777 -31.94 -15.58 -11.80
CA LEU A 777 -31.20 -16.56 -10.99
C LEU A 777 -31.65 -18.00 -11.30
N GLN A 778 -32.95 -18.27 -11.31
CA GLN A 778 -33.47 -19.60 -11.64
C GLN A 778 -33.08 -20.05 -13.06
N ALA A 779 -33.09 -19.13 -14.03
CA ALA A 779 -32.67 -19.42 -15.39
C ALA A 779 -31.16 -19.74 -15.49
N LEU A 780 -30.33 -19.03 -14.73
CA LEU A 780 -28.89 -19.25 -14.67
C LEU A 780 -28.51 -20.57 -14.00
N GLU A 781 -29.21 -20.97 -12.94
CA GLU A 781 -29.05 -22.28 -12.31
C GLU A 781 -29.32 -23.41 -13.31
N ARG A 782 -30.43 -23.34 -14.05
CA ARG A 782 -30.76 -24.32 -15.10
C ARG A 782 -29.78 -24.35 -16.27
N SER A 783 -29.13 -23.23 -16.54
CA SER A 783 -28.15 -23.09 -17.63
C SER A 783 -26.72 -23.48 -17.21
N GLY A 784 -26.51 -23.89 -15.94
CA GLY A 784 -25.18 -24.23 -15.41
C GLY A 784 -24.23 -23.03 -15.28
N LEU A 785 -24.77 -21.81 -15.22
CA LEU A 785 -24.00 -20.57 -15.08
C LEU A 785 -24.00 -20.01 -13.65
N GLY A 786 -24.80 -20.57 -12.74
CA GLY A 786 -24.88 -20.12 -11.35
C GLY A 786 -23.51 -20.04 -10.67
N GLU A 787 -22.68 -21.08 -10.81
CA GLU A 787 -21.35 -21.10 -10.19
C GLU A 787 -20.42 -20.01 -10.76
N ALA A 788 -20.44 -19.77 -12.07
CA ALA A 788 -19.63 -18.73 -12.70
C ALA A 788 -20.08 -17.33 -12.24
N LEU A 789 -21.39 -17.11 -12.11
CA LEU A 789 -21.96 -15.87 -11.59
C LEU A 789 -21.56 -15.63 -10.13
N TYR A 790 -21.66 -16.68 -9.31
CA TYR A 790 -21.28 -16.63 -7.90
C TYR A 790 -19.80 -16.29 -7.72
N ARG A 791 -18.93 -16.94 -8.51
CA ARG A 791 -17.49 -16.64 -8.56
C ARG A 791 -17.21 -15.20 -8.94
N LEU A 792 -17.90 -14.66 -9.96
CA LEU A 792 -17.79 -13.27 -10.36
C LEU A 792 -18.23 -12.31 -9.24
N GLY A 793 -19.30 -12.65 -8.51
CA GLY A 793 -19.74 -11.91 -7.33
C GLY A 793 -18.66 -11.85 -6.24
N LEU A 794 -18.03 -12.99 -5.94
CA LEU A 794 -16.91 -13.05 -4.99
C LEU A 794 -15.66 -12.29 -5.47
N ASP A 795 -15.47 -12.12 -6.77
CA ASP A 795 -14.34 -11.38 -7.36
C ASP A 795 -14.59 -9.87 -7.40
N THR A 796 -15.67 -9.38 -6.78
CA THR A 796 -15.95 -7.96 -6.62
C THR A 796 -14.97 -7.32 -5.64
N GLU A 797 -14.45 -6.14 -5.99
CA GLU A 797 -13.59 -5.32 -5.12
C GLU A 797 -14.34 -4.85 -3.87
N SER A 798 -13.78 -5.11 -2.69
CA SER A 798 -14.41 -4.74 -1.42
C SER A 798 -14.16 -3.29 -1.02
N GLY A 799 -13.01 -2.72 -1.44
CA GLY A 799 -12.51 -1.43 -0.96
C GLY A 799 -12.04 -1.50 0.50
N ILE A 800 -11.26 -0.50 0.93
CA ILE A 800 -10.74 -0.44 2.32
C ILE A 800 -11.91 -0.41 3.31
N ARG A 801 -11.90 -1.30 4.31
CA ARG A 801 -12.99 -1.49 5.29
C ARG A 801 -14.35 -1.82 4.65
N GLY A 802 -14.34 -2.44 3.47
CA GLY A 802 -15.56 -2.85 2.78
C GLY A 802 -16.41 -1.68 2.27
N ARG A 803 -15.81 -0.51 1.98
CA ARG A 803 -16.53 0.70 1.55
C ARG A 803 -17.39 0.50 0.30
N TYR A 804 -17.04 -0.45 -0.56
CA TYR A 804 -17.79 -0.73 -1.79
C TYR A 804 -18.81 -1.86 -1.61
N LEU A 805 -18.83 -2.52 -0.45
CA LEU A 805 -19.75 -3.61 -0.18
C LEU A 805 -21.10 -3.11 0.34
N PRO A 806 -22.20 -3.83 0.02
CA PRO A 806 -23.46 -3.69 0.73
C PRO A 806 -23.26 -3.83 2.25
N ALA A 807 -24.05 -3.10 3.04
CA ALA A 807 -23.90 -3.08 4.50
C ALA A 807 -23.94 -4.49 5.12
N ARG A 808 -24.84 -5.37 4.63
CA ARG A 808 -24.97 -6.75 5.08
C ARG A 808 -23.68 -7.55 4.88
N LEU A 809 -23.12 -7.52 3.67
CA LEU A 809 -21.84 -8.17 3.35
C LEU A 809 -20.66 -7.58 4.13
N ARG A 810 -20.64 -6.27 4.36
CA ARG A 810 -19.58 -5.61 5.14
C ARG A 810 -19.49 -6.17 6.58
N HIS A 811 -20.62 -6.56 7.18
CA HIS A 811 -20.66 -7.18 8.51
C HIS A 811 -20.57 -8.72 8.46
N ALA A 812 -21.01 -9.36 7.37
CA ALA A 812 -20.94 -10.81 7.22
C ALA A 812 -19.54 -11.34 6.85
N VAL A 813 -18.76 -10.60 6.05
CA VAL A 813 -17.43 -11.07 5.61
C VAL A 813 -16.50 -11.38 6.80
N PRO A 814 -16.36 -10.53 7.85
CA PRO A 814 -15.59 -10.87 9.04
C PRO A 814 -16.06 -12.12 9.78
N LEU A 815 -17.38 -12.34 9.84
CA LEU A 815 -17.96 -13.54 10.43
C LEU A 815 -17.62 -14.79 9.62
N VAL A 816 -17.68 -14.71 8.28
CA VAL A 816 -17.26 -15.79 7.39
C VAL A 816 -15.76 -16.05 7.53
N GLN A 817 -14.91 -15.01 7.63
CA GLN A 817 -13.47 -15.15 7.89
C GLN A 817 -13.19 -15.92 9.19
N ALA A 818 -13.96 -15.63 10.25
CA ALA A 818 -13.81 -16.33 11.52
C ALA A 818 -14.10 -17.84 11.39
N LEU A 819 -15.08 -18.22 10.58
CA LEU A 819 -15.61 -19.58 10.49
C LEU A 819 -15.04 -20.43 9.34
N VAL A 820 -14.54 -19.82 8.26
CA VAL A 820 -14.04 -20.53 7.06
C VAL A 820 -12.91 -21.50 7.38
N LYS A 821 -12.13 -21.19 8.41
CA LYS A 821 -11.01 -22.00 8.91
C LYS A 821 -11.41 -23.16 9.82
N ALA A 822 -12.72 -23.38 10.02
CA ALA A 822 -13.27 -24.43 10.87
C ALA A 822 -12.69 -24.42 12.30
N PRO A 823 -12.81 -23.30 13.05
CA PRO A 823 -12.26 -23.20 14.39
C PRO A 823 -12.99 -24.14 15.37
N GLN A 824 -12.33 -24.48 16.48
CA GLN A 824 -12.94 -25.24 17.58
C GLN A 824 -13.61 -24.32 18.62
N VAL A 825 -13.22 -23.05 18.64
CA VAL A 825 -13.82 -21.99 19.46
C VAL A 825 -14.13 -20.80 18.55
N ALA A 826 -15.38 -20.35 18.50
CA ALA A 826 -15.81 -19.21 17.70
C ALA A 826 -16.36 -18.10 18.59
N VAL A 827 -15.80 -16.90 18.45
CA VAL A 827 -16.19 -15.68 19.17
C VAL A 827 -16.72 -14.69 18.14
N LEU A 828 -18.04 -14.51 18.09
CA LEU A 828 -18.72 -13.84 16.99
C LEU A 828 -19.60 -12.70 17.50
N ASP A 829 -19.32 -11.48 17.07
CA ASP A 829 -20.23 -10.35 17.26
C ASP A 829 -21.25 -10.25 16.12
N LEU A 830 -22.51 -10.50 16.46
CA LEU A 830 -23.63 -10.48 15.52
C LEU A 830 -24.43 -9.18 15.60
N SER A 831 -24.10 -8.26 16.52
CA SER A 831 -24.92 -7.09 16.85
C SER A 831 -25.24 -6.25 15.61
N ALA A 832 -24.22 -5.91 14.82
CA ALA A 832 -24.39 -5.08 13.63
C ALA A 832 -25.13 -5.79 12.49
N LEU A 833 -24.89 -7.09 12.28
CA LEU A 833 -25.55 -7.87 11.22
C LEU A 833 -27.03 -8.12 11.54
N LEU A 834 -27.35 -8.47 12.79
CA LEU A 834 -28.72 -8.73 13.22
C LEU A 834 -29.58 -7.45 13.18
N ALA A 835 -28.99 -6.29 13.50
CA ALA A 835 -29.69 -5.01 13.46
C ALA A 835 -30.15 -4.58 12.05
N ILE A 836 -29.53 -5.11 10.99
CA ILE A 836 -29.85 -4.80 9.58
C ILE A 836 -30.47 -5.98 8.82
N SER A 837 -30.70 -7.11 9.49
CA SER A 837 -31.29 -8.30 8.90
C SER A 837 -32.80 -8.26 9.05
N ASP A 838 -33.51 -8.71 8.02
CA ASP A 838 -34.97 -8.84 8.05
C ASP A 838 -35.43 -10.09 8.82
N GLU A 839 -34.56 -11.10 8.94
CA GLU A 839 -34.85 -12.39 9.61
C GLU A 839 -33.72 -12.76 10.61
N PRO A 840 -33.53 -12.00 11.70
CA PRO A 840 -32.43 -12.19 12.64
C PRO A 840 -32.46 -13.56 13.36
N GLU A 841 -33.66 -14.03 13.74
CA GLU A 841 -33.84 -15.34 14.38
C GLU A 841 -33.32 -16.49 13.51
N ARG A 842 -33.59 -16.43 12.20
CA ARG A 842 -33.19 -17.46 11.24
C ARG A 842 -31.68 -17.55 11.09
N ILE A 843 -30.98 -16.40 11.11
CA ILE A 843 -29.51 -16.37 11.08
C ILE A 843 -28.95 -17.05 12.34
N VAL A 844 -29.49 -16.72 13.52
CA VAL A 844 -29.05 -17.34 14.78
C VAL A 844 -29.29 -18.84 14.77
N THR A 845 -30.46 -19.31 14.31
CA THR A 845 -30.76 -20.75 14.23
C THR A 845 -29.81 -21.47 13.26
N ARG A 846 -29.58 -20.93 12.06
CA ARG A 846 -28.64 -21.51 11.08
C ARG A 846 -27.22 -21.56 11.62
N LEU A 847 -26.76 -20.49 12.26
CA LEU A 847 -25.43 -20.40 12.86
C LEU A 847 -25.24 -21.44 13.96
N ARG A 848 -26.23 -21.60 14.86
CA ARG A 848 -26.20 -22.63 15.91
C ARG A 848 -26.15 -24.04 15.32
N GLY A 849 -26.89 -24.28 14.24
CA GLY A 849 -26.86 -25.55 13.51
C GLY A 849 -25.50 -25.84 12.88
N TYR A 850 -24.93 -24.87 12.16
CA TYR A 850 -23.63 -25.01 11.49
C TYR A 850 -22.47 -25.18 12.50
N CYS A 851 -22.56 -24.55 13.66
CA CYS A 851 -21.52 -24.57 14.69
C CYS A 851 -21.80 -25.55 15.83
N SER A 852 -22.60 -26.61 15.63
CA SER A 852 -22.97 -27.58 16.68
C SER A 852 -21.78 -28.23 17.37
N ASP A 853 -20.69 -28.47 16.62
CA ASP A 853 -19.49 -29.14 17.09
C ASP A 853 -18.42 -28.16 17.60
N MET A 854 -18.76 -26.87 17.68
CA MET A 854 -17.87 -25.79 18.12
C MET A 854 -18.25 -25.28 19.51
N THR A 855 -17.31 -24.61 20.17
CA THR A 855 -17.64 -23.76 21.32
C THR A 855 -17.95 -22.35 20.84
N LEU A 856 -19.19 -21.90 21.03
CA LEU A 856 -19.70 -20.62 20.54
C LEU A 856 -19.79 -19.58 21.66
N PHE A 857 -19.17 -18.45 21.42
CA PHE A 857 -19.28 -17.23 22.20
C PHE A 857 -19.98 -16.18 21.33
N LEU A 858 -21.28 -15.99 21.52
CA LEU A 858 -22.07 -15.04 20.73
C LEU A 858 -22.18 -13.70 21.45
N LEU A 859 -21.76 -12.63 20.80
CA LEU A 859 -21.94 -11.27 21.30
C LEU A 859 -23.12 -10.64 20.56
N MET A 860 -24.10 -10.14 21.29
CA MET A 860 -25.31 -9.55 20.69
C MET A 860 -25.89 -8.40 21.51
N GLY A 861 -26.72 -7.58 20.87
CA GLY A 861 -27.40 -6.46 21.51
C GLY A 861 -28.74 -6.84 22.15
N ASP A 862 -29.44 -7.84 21.61
CA ASP A 862 -30.77 -8.27 22.06
C ASP A 862 -30.72 -9.67 22.68
N ALA A 863 -31.20 -9.80 23.91
CA ALA A 863 -31.23 -11.06 24.65
C ALA A 863 -32.32 -12.02 24.15
N ASN A 864 -33.42 -11.50 23.61
CA ASN A 864 -34.63 -12.29 23.33
C ASN A 864 -34.45 -13.30 22.19
N LEU A 865 -33.41 -13.13 21.37
CA LEU A 865 -33.12 -14.03 20.25
C LEU A 865 -32.57 -15.39 20.71
N VAL A 866 -32.19 -15.54 22.00
CA VAL A 866 -31.50 -16.73 22.51
C VAL A 866 -31.89 -17.07 23.96
N ASP A 867 -33.19 -17.14 24.24
CA ASP A 867 -33.71 -17.42 25.58
C ASP A 867 -33.43 -18.86 26.08
N ASP A 868 -33.12 -19.79 25.17
CA ASP A 868 -32.93 -21.21 25.45
C ASP A 868 -31.47 -21.61 25.77
N VAL A 869 -30.56 -20.64 25.94
CA VAL A 869 -29.13 -20.92 26.13
C VAL A 869 -28.75 -21.13 27.60
N PRO A 870 -27.91 -22.15 27.91
CA PRO A 870 -27.56 -22.52 29.27
C PRO A 870 -26.74 -21.47 30.04
N LEU A 871 -25.97 -20.64 29.33
CA LEU A 871 -25.11 -19.63 29.95
C LEU A 871 -25.26 -18.28 29.25
N ARG A 872 -25.79 -17.30 30.00
CA ARG A 872 -25.93 -15.91 29.56
C ARG A 872 -25.10 -14.99 30.45
N VAL A 873 -24.44 -14.02 29.84
CA VAL A 873 -23.70 -12.96 30.54
C VAL A 873 -24.25 -11.61 30.10
N VAL A 874 -24.91 -10.90 31.00
CA VAL A 874 -25.52 -9.60 30.72
C VAL A 874 -24.59 -8.48 31.19
N PHE A 875 -24.26 -7.55 30.30
CA PHE A 875 -23.33 -6.46 30.56
C PHE A 875 -24.05 -5.13 30.77
N HIS A 876 -23.73 -4.48 31.89
CA HIS A 876 -24.09 -3.10 32.20
C HIS A 876 -22.81 -2.26 32.30
N GLY A 877 -22.38 -1.68 31.19
CA GLY A 877 -21.08 -1.02 31.09
C GLY A 877 -19.94 -2.04 31.20
N PRO A 878 -18.95 -1.87 32.10
CA PRO A 878 -17.84 -2.81 32.28
C PRO A 878 -18.19 -4.04 33.13
N THR A 879 -19.37 -4.06 33.77
CA THR A 879 -19.79 -5.11 34.69
C THR A 879 -20.65 -6.15 33.98
N GLY A 880 -20.23 -7.42 34.02
CA GLY A 880 -21.00 -8.55 33.50
C GLY A 880 -21.59 -9.41 34.62
N THR A 881 -22.88 -9.69 34.58
CA THR A 881 -23.58 -10.62 35.49
C THR A 881 -23.86 -11.94 34.78
N VAL A 882 -23.44 -13.05 35.39
CA VAL A 882 -23.66 -14.40 34.85
C VAL A 882 -25.04 -14.89 35.29
N GLU A 883 -25.90 -15.17 34.32
CA GLU A 883 -27.21 -15.79 34.49
C GLU A 883 -27.11 -17.24 33.98
N ALA A 884 -27.24 -18.22 34.87
CA ALA A 884 -27.36 -19.62 34.47
C ALA A 884 -28.83 -19.90 34.15
N GLY A 885 -29.10 -20.48 32.99
CA GLY A 885 -30.47 -20.88 32.62
C GLY A 885 -30.97 -21.97 33.57
N ASP A 886 -32.22 -21.83 34.04
CA ASP A 886 -32.90 -22.89 34.79
C ASP A 886 -32.97 -24.16 33.93
N ALA A 887 -32.34 -25.24 34.39
CA ALA A 887 -32.64 -26.57 33.85
C ALA A 887 -34.13 -26.86 34.14
N PRO A 888 -34.86 -27.55 33.24
CA PRO A 888 -36.26 -27.87 33.50
C PRO A 888 -36.36 -28.66 34.80
N GLU A 889 -37.17 -28.15 35.75
CA GLU A 889 -37.40 -28.74 37.06
C GLU A 889 -37.77 -30.22 36.92
N ALA A 890 -36.84 -31.11 37.25
CA ALA A 890 -37.19 -32.46 37.61
C ALA A 890 -37.93 -32.37 38.95
N ALA A 891 -39.24 -32.66 38.90
CA ALA A 891 -40.10 -32.76 40.06
C ALA A 891 -39.40 -33.53 41.19
N ASN A 892 -39.06 -32.83 42.27
CA ASN A 892 -38.63 -33.45 43.50
C ASN A 892 -39.31 -32.72 44.66
N ASP A 893 -40.46 -33.25 45.05
CA ASP A 893 -41.01 -33.13 46.40
C ASP A 893 -39.92 -33.52 47.41
N ALA A 894 -39.41 -32.55 48.16
CA ALA A 894 -39.01 -32.70 49.57
C ALA A 894 -38.51 -31.36 50.11
N GLY A 895 -39.20 -30.84 51.12
CA GLY A 895 -38.92 -29.55 51.73
C GLY A 895 -37.55 -29.43 52.43
N GLY A 896 -37.03 -28.21 52.42
CA GLY A 896 -35.88 -27.80 53.21
C GLY A 896 -35.72 -26.27 53.18
N VAL A 897 -36.02 -25.62 54.29
CA VAL A 897 -35.91 -24.17 54.51
C VAL A 897 -34.45 -23.69 54.35
N PRO A 898 -34.16 -22.56 53.69
CA PRO A 898 -32.78 -22.02 53.60
C PRO A 898 -32.39 -21.22 54.86
N PRO A 899 -31.12 -21.27 55.33
CA PRO A 899 -30.64 -20.43 56.42
C PRO A 899 -30.28 -19.01 55.94
N ARG A 900 -30.52 -18.02 56.81
CA ARG A 900 -30.20 -16.59 56.62
C ARG A 900 -28.67 -16.33 56.61
N PRO A 901 -28.18 -15.32 55.87
CA PRO A 901 -26.77 -14.93 55.91
C PRO A 901 -26.46 -14.08 57.16
N ALA A 902 -25.38 -14.43 57.85
CA ALA A 902 -24.83 -13.70 58.99
C ALA A 902 -23.55 -12.94 58.60
N ASP A 903 -23.52 -11.67 59.02
CA ASP A 903 -22.40 -10.78 59.36
C ASP A 903 -21.27 -10.49 58.36
N VAL A 904 -21.44 -9.33 57.71
CA VAL A 904 -20.39 -8.48 57.14
C VAL A 904 -19.59 -7.83 58.28
N ARG A 905 -18.31 -8.18 58.42
CA ARG A 905 -17.35 -7.36 59.19
C ARG A 905 -16.57 -6.44 58.25
N ARG A 906 -16.90 -5.14 58.33
CA ARG A 906 -16.04 -4.02 57.95
C ARG A 906 -14.76 -4.06 58.81
N MET A 907 -13.60 -3.86 58.18
CA MET A 907 -12.42 -3.37 58.87
C MET A 907 -11.93 -2.13 58.12
N GLU A 908 -12.17 -0.98 58.75
CA GLU A 908 -11.73 0.35 58.36
C GLU A 908 -10.22 0.48 58.58
N ALA A 909 -9.54 1.08 57.60
CA ALA A 909 -8.22 1.68 57.80
C ALA A 909 -8.39 3.12 58.30
N ARG A 910 -7.60 3.48 59.32
CA ARG A 910 -7.41 4.83 59.87
C ARG A 910 -5.90 5.11 59.90
N PRO A 911 -5.51 6.39 60.01
CA PRO A 911 -5.66 7.50 59.07
C PRO A 911 -4.39 7.72 58.22
#